data_AF-A0A1G9AXV0-F1
#
_entry.id   AF-A0A1G9AXV0-F1
#
_cell.length_a   1.000
_cell.length_b   1.000
_cell.length_c   1.000
_cell.angle_alpha   90.00
_cell.angle_beta   90.00
_cell.angle_gamma   90.00
#
_symmetry.space_group_name_H-M   'P 1'
#
loop_
_entity.id
_entity.type
_entity.pdbx_description
1 polymer ?
#
loop_
_entity_poly.entity_id
_entity_poly.type
_entity_poly.pdbx_seq_one_letter_code
_entity_poly.pdbx_strand_id
1 'polypeptide(L)'
;MNAIIKFMKRNYKILLVVAVLSVALWSFVPKKAEGDPEKDKLLLELLTFVIERGHYDPVAIDDKFSKGVYKDYIEALDPSKRFFLQSDIDEFAKYETQIDDQIKNKDLAFFNLTYDRLIKRIAESKSFYKDILAKPFDYSVQEDFNTDYEKLPFAKTTAELKEKWRKQIKLSTLSSLTDKLKLEEDKKNGVVSDKAKKSADELKKSPKLDPTKEELKDNSPPKTYAQLEKETRDSSLKSLNEYFDFINDLDQNDWFSVYVNAISSRFDPHTNYFAPDEKERFDVSISGKLEGIGARLQKKNDYTEISELISGGPAWRDKQLEAGDVIMKVAQGKDEPVDVVGMHLDDVVKKIKGPKGTEVRLTVKKVDGTIKVISLIRDIVEIEETYAKSSVVEKNGIKYGIIYLPKFYIDFENNDGRDAGKDVAIEVERLKKEGVQGIIMDVRDNGGGSLKTVVDIAGLFIADGPIVQVKSAGLKKEVLSDKDKKIQWDGPLVVMVNSFSASASEILAAAIQDYRRGIIIGSKQTYGKGTVQNVIDLNQFVRGSTMGDLGALKTTTQKFYRINGGSTQLEGVSSDVAIPDRYAYLKMGERDIDNAMPYDKIDPAVFNFWDKQTNFDKAIDNSKKRVAENAKFKLIDENAKWIDERNKENVYSLNIDKFKAEQNAIEEKAKKYKSIADYQNSLKFSSLPYENEAMKNDAVLKEKRDRWHESLSKDIYVEEAINILDDLQPTGDAKKNVVTKVKKESLIKS
;
A
#
# COMPACT_ATOMS: atom_id res chain seq x y z
N MET A 1 -30.65 27.47 -50.37
CA MET A 1 -30.77 26.06 -50.86
C MET A 1 -30.26 25.84 -52.28
N ASN A 2 -30.64 26.66 -53.28
CA ASN A 2 -30.29 26.38 -54.69
C ASN A 2 -28.80 26.39 -55.04
N ALA A 3 -27.96 27.17 -54.36
CA ALA A 3 -26.51 27.20 -54.63
C ALA A 3 -25.78 25.94 -54.14
N ILE A 4 -26.16 25.42 -52.98
CA ILE A 4 -25.59 24.21 -52.38
C ILE A 4 -25.95 22.98 -53.22
N ILE A 5 -27.20 22.89 -53.68
CA ILE A 5 -27.66 21.79 -54.54
C ILE A 5 -26.94 21.83 -55.91
N LYS A 6 -26.70 23.01 -56.48
CA LYS A 6 -25.93 23.17 -57.73
C LYS A 6 -24.45 22.79 -57.55
N PHE A 7 -23.86 23.13 -56.41
CA PHE A 7 -22.50 22.74 -56.05
C PHE A 7 -22.37 21.23 -55.86
N MET A 8 -23.29 20.61 -55.11
CA MET A 8 -23.35 19.15 -54.90
C MET A 8 -23.57 18.39 -56.21
N LYS A 9 -24.43 18.87 -57.11
CA LYS A 9 -24.64 18.24 -58.44
C LYS A 9 -23.44 18.41 -59.38
N ARG A 10 -22.70 19.52 -59.30
CA ARG A 10 -21.53 19.75 -60.16
C ARG A 10 -20.30 18.95 -59.69
N ASN A 11 -20.18 18.73 -58.38
CA ASN A 11 -19.01 18.10 -57.76
C ASN A 11 -19.29 16.71 -57.17
N TYR A 12 -20.41 16.06 -57.53
CA TYR A 12 -20.83 14.79 -56.93
C TYR A 12 -19.78 13.68 -57.09
N LYS A 13 -19.04 13.64 -58.20
CA LYS A 13 -17.95 12.67 -58.42
C LYS A 13 -16.79 12.89 -57.44
N ILE A 14 -16.46 14.15 -57.13
CA ILE A 14 -15.41 14.51 -56.17
C ILE A 14 -15.87 14.20 -54.75
N LEU A 15 -17.12 14.52 -54.41
CA LEU A 15 -17.71 14.18 -53.11
C LEU A 15 -17.77 12.67 -52.89
N LEU A 16 -18.07 11.88 -53.93
CA LEU A 16 -18.10 10.41 -53.86
C LEU A 16 -16.69 9.83 -53.70
N VAL A 17 -15.68 10.39 -54.38
CA VAL A 17 -14.27 10.01 -54.19
C VAL A 17 -13.78 10.38 -52.79
N VAL A 18 -14.13 11.56 -52.27
CA VAL A 18 -13.80 11.96 -50.89
C VAL A 18 -14.50 11.07 -49.88
N ALA A 19 -15.75 10.68 -50.09
CA ALA A 19 -16.49 9.74 -49.24
C ALA A 19 -15.87 8.34 -49.26
N VAL A 20 -15.48 7.83 -50.43
CA VAL A 20 -14.79 6.53 -50.55
C VAL A 20 -13.40 6.57 -49.94
N LEU A 21 -12.66 7.67 -50.11
CA LEU A 21 -11.35 7.87 -49.47
C LEU A 21 -11.46 8.01 -47.96
N SER A 22 -12.51 8.66 -47.43
CA SER A 22 -12.73 8.75 -45.99
C SER A 22 -13.18 7.42 -45.38
N VAL A 23 -13.97 6.61 -46.09
CA VAL A 23 -14.27 5.22 -45.70
C VAL A 23 -13.01 4.35 -45.77
N ALA A 24 -12.18 4.49 -46.80
CA ALA A 24 -10.91 3.77 -46.90
C ALA A 24 -9.91 4.19 -45.81
N LEU A 25 -9.86 5.47 -45.44
CA LEU A 25 -9.03 5.98 -44.34
C LEU A 25 -9.54 5.52 -42.96
N TRP A 26 -10.84 5.29 -42.79
CA TRP A 26 -11.38 4.62 -41.59
C TRP A 26 -10.91 3.16 -41.46
N SER A 27 -10.69 2.46 -42.58
CA SER A 27 -10.12 1.10 -42.58
C SER A 27 -8.64 1.04 -42.15
N PHE A 28 -7.94 2.18 -42.14
CA PHE A 28 -6.55 2.32 -41.71
C PHE A 28 -6.39 3.00 -40.35
N VAL A 29 -7.49 3.26 -39.62
CA VAL A 29 -7.38 3.61 -38.20
C VAL A 29 -6.83 2.36 -37.49
N PRO A 30 -5.66 2.42 -36.83
CA PRO A 30 -5.17 1.29 -36.06
C PRO A 30 -6.23 0.95 -35.02
N LYS A 31 -6.80 -0.26 -35.10
CA LYS A 31 -7.64 -0.79 -34.04
C LYS A 31 -6.82 -0.75 -32.75
N LYS A 32 -7.39 -0.18 -31.68
CA LYS A 32 -6.87 -0.36 -30.31
C LYS A 32 -6.69 -1.89 -30.14
N ALA A 33 -5.53 -2.34 -29.67
CA ALA A 33 -5.20 -3.76 -29.59
C ALA A 33 -6.38 -4.54 -29.00
N GLU A 34 -7.07 -5.31 -29.85
CA GLU A 34 -8.07 -6.28 -29.40
C GLU A 34 -7.27 -7.36 -28.66
N GLY A 35 -7.67 -7.69 -27.43
CA GLY A 35 -7.06 -8.78 -26.65
C GLY A 35 -7.05 -10.07 -27.47
N ASP A 36 -6.09 -10.95 -27.22
CA ASP A 36 -5.97 -12.22 -27.95
C ASP A 36 -6.94 -13.24 -27.34
N PRO A 37 -8.09 -13.54 -28.00
CA PRO A 37 -9.11 -14.37 -27.39
C PRO A 37 -8.65 -15.81 -27.16
N GLU A 38 -7.66 -16.28 -27.92
CA GLU A 38 -7.09 -17.62 -27.73
C GLU A 38 -6.13 -17.64 -26.55
N LYS A 39 -5.38 -16.56 -26.33
CA LYS A 39 -4.58 -16.38 -25.10
C LYS A 39 -5.48 -16.35 -23.86
N ASP A 40 -6.58 -15.59 -23.90
CA ASP A 40 -7.49 -15.44 -22.76
C ASP A 40 -8.18 -16.77 -22.39
N LYS A 41 -8.62 -17.54 -23.39
CA LYS A 41 -9.17 -18.89 -23.18
C LYS A 41 -8.16 -19.86 -22.58
N LEU A 42 -6.93 -19.85 -23.10
CA LEU A 42 -5.85 -20.67 -22.58
C LEU A 42 -5.54 -20.29 -21.12
N LEU A 43 -5.49 -18.99 -20.82
CA LEU A 43 -5.25 -18.49 -19.48
C LEU A 43 -6.34 -18.97 -18.52
N LEU A 44 -7.62 -18.84 -18.90
CA LEU A 44 -8.74 -19.33 -18.08
C LEU A 44 -8.68 -20.84 -17.82
N GLU A 45 -8.33 -21.64 -18.83
CA GLU A 45 -8.13 -23.08 -18.71
C GLU A 45 -6.99 -23.41 -17.73
N LEU A 46 -5.83 -22.77 -17.89
CA LEU A 46 -4.67 -23.02 -17.03
C LEU A 46 -4.94 -22.63 -15.59
N LEU A 47 -5.56 -21.48 -15.36
CA LEU A 47 -5.90 -21.02 -14.01
C LEU A 47 -6.83 -22.01 -13.32
N THR A 48 -7.89 -22.43 -14.00
CA THR A 48 -8.84 -23.43 -13.47
C THR A 48 -8.11 -24.73 -13.14
N PHE A 49 -7.30 -25.24 -14.07
CA PHE A 49 -6.52 -26.46 -13.88
C PHE A 49 -5.55 -26.40 -12.70
N VAL A 50 -4.80 -25.29 -12.57
CA VAL A 50 -3.80 -25.11 -11.50
C VAL A 50 -4.50 -24.94 -10.15
N ILE A 51 -5.59 -24.20 -10.07
CA ILE A 51 -6.35 -24.02 -8.82
C ILE A 51 -6.98 -25.35 -8.38
N GLU A 52 -7.69 -26.06 -9.25
CA GLU A 52 -8.37 -27.32 -8.89
C GLU A 52 -7.41 -28.39 -8.36
N ARG A 53 -6.15 -28.39 -8.83
CA ARG A 53 -5.14 -29.38 -8.42
C ARG A 53 -4.18 -28.90 -7.34
N GLY A 54 -3.95 -27.60 -7.27
CA GLY A 54 -2.91 -27.00 -6.43
C GLY A 54 -3.45 -26.28 -5.19
N HIS A 55 -4.72 -25.87 -5.18
CA HIS A 55 -5.31 -25.14 -4.07
C HIS A 55 -5.53 -26.04 -2.85
N TYR A 56 -5.45 -25.47 -1.66
CA TYR A 56 -5.56 -26.18 -0.39
C TYR A 56 -6.93 -26.85 -0.19
N ASP A 57 -7.99 -26.12 -0.54
CA ASP A 57 -9.39 -26.54 -0.43
C ASP A 57 -10.19 -25.91 -1.58
N PRO A 58 -10.07 -26.42 -2.82
CA PRO A 58 -10.71 -25.81 -3.97
C PRO A 58 -12.23 -25.95 -3.87
N VAL A 59 -12.94 -24.81 -3.97
CA VAL A 59 -14.41 -24.80 -4.03
C VAL A 59 -14.90 -25.40 -5.35
N ALA A 60 -16.09 -26.02 -5.31
CA ALA A 60 -16.72 -26.53 -6.52
C ALA A 60 -17.16 -25.37 -7.44
N ILE A 61 -16.87 -25.50 -8.73
CA ILE A 61 -17.27 -24.54 -9.77
C ILE A 61 -18.71 -24.90 -10.21
N ASP A 62 -19.70 -24.37 -9.49
CA ASP A 62 -21.14 -24.61 -9.66
C ASP A 62 -21.96 -23.29 -9.70
N ASP A 63 -23.28 -23.37 -9.77
CA ASP A 63 -24.16 -22.19 -9.75
C ASP A 63 -23.94 -21.26 -8.54
N LYS A 64 -23.55 -21.80 -7.37
CA LYS A 64 -23.27 -20.99 -6.19
C LYS A 64 -21.96 -20.23 -6.37
N PHE A 65 -20.94 -20.87 -6.93
CA PHE A 65 -19.70 -20.22 -7.34
C PHE A 65 -19.97 -19.10 -8.35
N SER A 66 -20.76 -19.37 -9.39
CA SER A 66 -21.16 -18.40 -10.43
C SER A 66 -21.81 -17.15 -9.86
N LYS A 67 -22.76 -17.29 -8.92
CA LYS A 67 -23.40 -16.15 -8.26
C LYS A 67 -22.41 -15.28 -7.50
N GLY A 68 -21.43 -15.91 -6.85
CA GLY A 68 -20.34 -15.22 -6.17
C GLY A 68 -19.45 -14.45 -7.15
N VAL A 69 -18.97 -15.10 -8.21
CA VAL A 69 -18.17 -14.45 -9.26
C VAL A 69 -18.94 -13.28 -9.87
N TYR A 70 -20.21 -13.46 -10.20
CA TYR A 70 -21.05 -12.42 -10.75
C TYR A 70 -21.09 -11.18 -9.85
N LYS A 71 -21.38 -11.37 -8.56
CA LYS A 71 -21.43 -10.28 -7.58
C LYS A 71 -20.08 -9.55 -7.51
N ASP A 72 -19.01 -10.30 -7.26
CA ASP A 72 -17.68 -9.74 -7.01
C ASP A 72 -17.13 -9.04 -8.27
N TYR A 73 -17.42 -9.58 -9.47
CA TYR A 73 -17.02 -8.98 -10.73
C TYR A 73 -17.78 -7.69 -11.06
N ILE A 74 -19.10 -7.68 -10.91
CA ILE A 74 -19.90 -6.46 -11.15
C ILE A 74 -19.50 -5.35 -10.17
N GLU A 75 -19.23 -5.70 -8.91
CA GLU A 75 -18.73 -4.77 -7.91
C GLU A 75 -17.33 -4.25 -8.26
N ALA A 76 -16.43 -5.08 -8.78
CA ALA A 76 -15.11 -4.67 -9.24
C ALA A 76 -15.16 -3.74 -10.47
N LEU A 77 -16.11 -3.94 -11.39
CA LEU A 77 -16.25 -3.09 -12.58
C LEU A 77 -16.84 -1.70 -12.27
N ASP A 78 -17.81 -1.62 -11.35
CA ASP A 78 -18.49 -0.35 -11.03
C ASP A 78 -18.85 -0.22 -9.53
N PRO A 79 -17.84 -0.11 -8.64
CA PRO A 79 -18.05 -0.11 -7.19
C PRO A 79 -18.89 1.08 -6.72
N SER A 80 -18.80 2.22 -7.43
CA SER A 80 -19.58 3.42 -7.14
C SER A 80 -20.92 3.51 -7.88
N LYS A 81 -21.29 2.48 -8.66
CA LYS A 81 -22.53 2.40 -9.45
C LYS A 81 -22.77 3.64 -10.33
N ARG A 82 -21.70 4.11 -10.98
CA ARG A 82 -21.65 5.35 -11.76
C ARG A 82 -21.56 5.14 -13.27
N PHE A 83 -21.42 3.90 -13.73
CA PHE A 83 -21.33 3.58 -15.14
C PHE A 83 -22.56 2.81 -15.62
N PHE A 84 -22.92 1.72 -14.95
CA PHE A 84 -24.00 0.85 -15.42
C PHE A 84 -25.39 1.39 -15.09
N LEU A 85 -26.34 1.09 -15.97
CA LEU A 85 -27.77 1.24 -15.72
C LEU A 85 -28.36 -0.07 -15.19
N GLN A 86 -29.51 0.02 -14.52
CA GLN A 86 -30.25 -1.15 -14.06
C GLN A 86 -30.56 -2.11 -15.21
N SER A 87 -30.89 -1.59 -16.41
CA SER A 87 -31.10 -2.42 -17.60
C SER A 87 -29.87 -3.22 -18.04
N ASP A 88 -28.67 -2.69 -17.80
CA ASP A 88 -27.43 -3.41 -18.09
C ASP A 88 -27.26 -4.55 -17.08
N ILE A 89 -27.50 -4.27 -15.79
CA ILE A 89 -27.44 -5.28 -14.72
C ILE A 89 -28.51 -6.37 -14.92
N ASP A 90 -29.72 -6.01 -15.34
CA ASP A 90 -30.80 -6.97 -15.63
C ASP A 90 -30.44 -7.88 -16.84
N GLU A 91 -29.66 -7.37 -17.80
CA GLU A 91 -29.12 -8.15 -18.91
C GLU A 91 -28.01 -9.10 -18.44
N PHE A 92 -27.10 -8.59 -17.61
CA PHE A 92 -25.99 -9.36 -17.03
C PHE A 92 -26.47 -10.48 -16.12
N ALA A 93 -27.53 -10.26 -15.34
CA ALA A 93 -28.08 -11.22 -14.38
C ALA A 93 -28.54 -12.54 -15.02
N LYS A 94 -28.73 -12.59 -16.34
CA LYS A 94 -29.02 -13.83 -17.07
C LYS A 94 -27.86 -14.83 -17.04
N TYR A 95 -26.64 -14.34 -16.79
CA TYR A 95 -25.42 -15.13 -16.71
C TYR A 95 -25.05 -15.51 -15.27
N GLU A 96 -25.82 -15.06 -14.27
CA GLU A 96 -25.50 -15.22 -12.85
C GLU A 96 -25.25 -16.70 -12.43
N THR A 97 -25.87 -17.65 -13.13
CA THR A 97 -25.70 -19.11 -12.92
C THR A 97 -25.07 -19.82 -14.12
N GLN A 98 -24.42 -19.09 -15.03
CA GLN A 98 -23.84 -19.66 -16.26
C GLN A 98 -22.32 -19.46 -16.32
N ILE A 99 -21.74 -18.67 -15.41
CA ILE A 99 -20.30 -18.36 -15.42
C ILE A 99 -19.46 -19.63 -15.22
N ASP A 100 -19.89 -20.56 -14.36
CA ASP A 100 -19.23 -21.85 -14.14
C ASP A 100 -19.25 -22.73 -15.40
N ASP A 101 -20.38 -22.78 -16.11
CA ASP A 101 -20.47 -23.45 -17.40
C ASP A 101 -19.57 -22.78 -18.44
N GLN A 102 -19.50 -21.46 -18.44
CA GLN A 102 -18.61 -20.71 -19.34
C GLN A 102 -17.13 -20.99 -19.03
N ILE A 103 -16.75 -21.05 -17.75
CA ILE A 103 -15.39 -21.43 -17.32
C ILE A 103 -15.03 -22.82 -17.84
N LYS A 104 -15.92 -23.81 -17.62
CA LYS A 104 -15.72 -25.21 -18.07
C LYS A 104 -15.60 -25.32 -19.59
N ASN A 105 -16.36 -24.51 -20.33
CA ASN A 105 -16.40 -24.52 -21.79
C ASN A 105 -15.44 -23.52 -22.46
N LYS A 106 -14.64 -22.77 -21.68
CA LYS A 106 -13.73 -21.70 -22.18
C LYS A 106 -14.47 -20.64 -22.99
N ASP A 107 -15.69 -20.31 -22.55
CA ASP A 107 -16.51 -19.28 -23.15
C ASP A 107 -16.29 -17.94 -22.42
N LEU A 108 -16.09 -16.88 -23.20
CA LEU A 108 -15.86 -15.52 -22.73
C LEU A 108 -17.06 -14.60 -23.02
N ALA A 109 -18.22 -15.16 -23.36
CA ALA A 109 -19.41 -14.39 -23.73
C ALA A 109 -19.82 -13.37 -22.65
N PHE A 110 -19.79 -13.75 -21.36
CA PHE A 110 -20.13 -12.82 -20.29
C PHE A 110 -19.09 -11.69 -20.17
N PHE A 111 -17.80 -12.02 -20.19
CA PHE A 111 -16.72 -11.02 -20.15
C PHE A 111 -16.80 -10.03 -21.31
N ASN A 112 -16.98 -10.51 -22.54
CA ASN A 112 -17.08 -9.66 -23.72
C ASN A 112 -18.30 -8.73 -23.63
N LEU A 113 -19.45 -9.26 -23.20
CA LEU A 113 -20.68 -8.49 -23.00
C LEU A 113 -20.48 -7.35 -21.99
N THR A 114 -19.89 -7.65 -20.83
CA THR A 114 -19.68 -6.66 -19.76
C THR A 114 -18.61 -5.64 -20.15
N TYR A 115 -17.52 -6.07 -20.78
CA TYR A 115 -16.45 -5.20 -21.28
C TYR A 115 -16.98 -4.20 -22.31
N ASP A 116 -17.67 -4.68 -23.36
CA ASP A 116 -18.22 -3.81 -24.39
C ASP A 116 -19.21 -2.80 -23.80
N ARG A 117 -20.04 -3.25 -22.85
CA ARG A 117 -20.98 -2.36 -22.15
C ARG A 117 -20.25 -1.34 -21.29
N LEU A 118 -19.20 -1.74 -20.58
CA LEU A 118 -18.42 -0.86 -19.72
C LEU A 118 -17.73 0.25 -20.52
N ILE A 119 -17.04 -0.10 -21.60
CA ILE A 119 -16.37 0.88 -22.48
C ILE A 119 -17.38 1.88 -23.05
N LYS A 120 -18.55 1.40 -23.47
CA LYS A 120 -19.66 2.26 -23.90
C LYS A 120 -20.10 3.23 -22.79
N ARG A 121 -20.34 2.74 -21.57
CA ARG A 121 -20.80 3.56 -20.44
C ARG A 121 -19.75 4.55 -19.93
N ILE A 122 -18.48 4.18 -19.98
CA ILE A 122 -17.35 5.09 -19.70
C ILE A 122 -17.35 6.24 -20.71
N ALA A 123 -17.48 5.94 -22.01
CA ALA A 123 -17.52 6.96 -23.05
C ALA A 123 -18.72 7.92 -22.89
N GLU A 124 -19.89 7.39 -22.57
CA GLU A 124 -21.09 8.21 -22.27
C GLU A 124 -20.87 9.10 -21.04
N SER A 125 -20.33 8.55 -19.95
CA SER A 125 -20.10 9.26 -18.68
C SER A 125 -19.13 10.42 -18.81
N LYS A 126 -18.20 10.38 -19.77
CA LYS A 126 -17.31 11.51 -20.06
C LYS A 126 -18.04 12.78 -20.46
N SER A 127 -19.17 12.65 -21.15
CA SER A 127 -19.99 13.81 -21.51
C SER A 127 -20.69 14.41 -20.29
N PHE A 128 -21.07 13.56 -19.31
CA PHE A 128 -21.85 14.00 -18.15
C PHE A 128 -21.08 14.97 -17.27
N TYR A 129 -19.85 14.60 -16.86
CA TYR A 129 -19.11 15.44 -15.93
C TYR A 129 -18.70 16.78 -16.56
N LYS A 130 -18.40 16.80 -17.87
CA LYS A 130 -18.08 18.03 -18.61
C LYS A 130 -19.29 18.97 -18.65
N ASP A 131 -20.47 18.44 -18.97
CA ASP A 131 -21.71 19.22 -18.97
C ASP A 131 -22.08 19.75 -17.58
N ILE A 132 -21.90 18.92 -16.54
CA ILE A 132 -22.20 19.26 -15.15
C ILE A 132 -21.28 20.39 -14.69
N LEU A 133 -19.97 20.24 -14.87
CA LEU A 133 -18.96 21.20 -14.44
C LEU A 133 -18.91 22.47 -15.28
N ALA A 134 -19.52 22.49 -16.47
CA ALA A 134 -19.67 23.71 -17.27
C ALA A 134 -20.63 24.73 -16.61
N LYS A 135 -21.48 24.30 -15.68
CA LYS A 135 -22.47 25.14 -14.99
C LYS A 135 -22.11 25.30 -13.51
N PRO A 136 -22.37 26.47 -12.91
CA PRO A 136 -22.19 26.63 -11.47
C PRO A 136 -23.20 25.79 -10.70
N PHE A 137 -22.81 25.31 -9.52
CA PHE A 137 -23.71 24.61 -8.62
C PHE A 137 -24.45 25.60 -7.70
N ASP A 138 -25.74 25.34 -7.45
CA ASP A 138 -26.48 26.01 -6.38
C ASP A 138 -26.32 25.22 -5.08
N TYR A 139 -25.46 25.70 -4.19
CA TYR A 139 -25.21 25.07 -2.88
C TYR A 139 -26.18 25.53 -1.78
N SER A 140 -27.20 26.33 -2.09
CA SER A 140 -28.25 26.70 -1.14
C SER A 140 -29.36 25.64 -1.06
N VAL A 141 -29.51 24.82 -2.10
CA VAL A 141 -30.51 23.76 -2.18
C VAL A 141 -30.33 22.73 -1.07
N GLN A 142 -31.43 22.36 -0.43
CA GLN A 142 -31.50 21.31 0.58
C GLN A 142 -31.57 19.94 -0.11
N GLU A 143 -30.44 19.28 -0.20
CA GLU A 143 -30.33 17.94 -0.77
C GLU A 143 -29.19 17.17 -0.13
N ASP A 144 -29.31 15.84 -0.10
CA ASP A 144 -28.31 14.96 0.47
C ASP A 144 -27.78 13.97 -0.59
N PHE A 145 -26.62 13.39 -0.28
CA PHE A 145 -26.00 12.33 -1.05
C PHE A 145 -25.56 11.19 -0.14
N ASN A 146 -25.94 9.96 -0.50
CA ASN A 146 -25.52 8.75 0.18
C ASN A 146 -24.31 8.14 -0.54
N THR A 147 -23.21 7.92 0.19
CA THR A 147 -21.97 7.32 -0.30
C THR A 147 -21.86 5.82 -0.01
N ASP A 148 -22.87 5.21 0.62
CA ASP A 148 -23.00 3.76 0.80
C ASP A 148 -23.45 3.12 -0.52
N TYR A 149 -22.53 3.02 -1.49
CA TYR A 149 -22.84 2.54 -2.83
C TYR A 149 -23.30 1.09 -2.85
N GLU A 150 -22.79 0.24 -1.96
CA GLU A 150 -23.20 -1.16 -1.82
C GLU A 150 -24.72 -1.29 -1.64
N LYS A 151 -25.32 -0.44 -0.79
CA LYS A 151 -26.77 -0.47 -0.50
C LYS A 151 -27.64 0.29 -1.50
N LEU A 152 -27.06 1.04 -2.44
CA LEU A 152 -27.83 1.82 -3.42
C LEU A 152 -28.20 0.97 -4.66
N PRO A 153 -29.41 1.12 -5.23
CA PRO A 153 -29.73 0.49 -6.51
C PRO A 153 -28.97 1.18 -7.66
N PHE A 154 -28.77 0.47 -8.77
CA PHE A 154 -28.27 1.09 -10.02
C PHE A 154 -29.29 2.09 -10.58
N ALA A 155 -28.82 3.05 -11.36
CA ALA A 155 -29.72 4.05 -11.97
C ALA A 155 -30.59 3.40 -13.05
N LYS A 156 -31.90 3.66 -13.07
CA LYS A 156 -32.81 3.06 -14.06
C LYS A 156 -32.69 3.70 -15.43
N THR A 157 -32.33 4.99 -15.46
CA THR A 157 -32.25 5.79 -16.68
C THR A 157 -30.96 6.59 -16.72
N THR A 158 -30.55 7.00 -17.92
CA THR A 158 -29.41 7.92 -18.10
C THR A 158 -29.61 9.24 -17.36
N ALA A 159 -30.85 9.73 -17.23
CA ALA A 159 -31.15 10.94 -16.49
C ALA A 159 -30.88 10.77 -14.98
N GLU A 160 -31.32 9.65 -14.40
CA GLU A 160 -31.01 9.29 -13.01
C GLU A 160 -29.50 9.13 -12.78
N LEU A 161 -28.79 8.51 -13.74
CA LEU A 161 -27.34 8.35 -13.67
C LEU A 161 -26.62 9.70 -13.71
N LYS A 162 -27.01 10.59 -14.63
CA LYS A 162 -26.46 11.96 -14.73
C LYS A 162 -26.75 12.76 -13.46
N GLU A 163 -27.89 12.57 -12.82
CA GLU A 163 -28.23 13.20 -11.55
C GLU A 163 -27.37 12.68 -10.38
N LYS A 164 -27.10 11.36 -10.34
CA LYS A 164 -26.13 10.79 -9.39
C LYS A 164 -24.73 11.38 -9.58
N TRP A 165 -24.26 11.45 -10.83
CA TRP A 165 -23.00 12.13 -11.17
C TRP A 165 -22.99 13.59 -10.71
N ARG A 166 -24.09 14.33 -10.93
CA ARG A 166 -24.21 15.73 -10.48
C ARG A 166 -24.04 15.84 -8.98
N LYS A 167 -24.73 15.01 -8.19
CA LYS A 167 -24.65 15.03 -6.73
C LYS A 167 -23.29 14.62 -6.21
N GLN A 168 -22.68 13.58 -6.78
CA GLN A 168 -21.34 13.11 -6.42
C GLN A 168 -20.29 14.20 -6.68
N ILE A 169 -20.31 14.81 -7.87
CA ILE A 169 -19.40 15.91 -8.22
C ILE A 169 -19.67 17.10 -7.31
N LYS A 170 -20.94 17.46 -7.06
CA LYS A 170 -21.32 18.55 -6.16
C LYS A 170 -20.76 18.34 -4.74
N LEU A 171 -20.78 17.12 -4.21
CA LEU A 171 -20.18 16.81 -2.90
C LEU A 171 -18.66 17.03 -2.92
N SER A 172 -17.98 16.52 -3.95
CA SER A 172 -16.52 16.68 -4.11
C SER A 172 -16.12 18.15 -4.24
N THR A 173 -16.85 18.94 -5.04
CA THR A 173 -16.61 20.38 -5.19
C THR A 173 -17.02 21.16 -3.94
N LEU A 174 -18.06 20.74 -3.22
CA LEU A 174 -18.48 21.38 -1.97
C LEU A 174 -17.34 21.37 -0.95
N SER A 175 -16.73 20.20 -0.71
CA SER A 175 -15.60 20.07 0.22
C SER A 175 -14.43 20.99 -0.14
N SER A 176 -14.06 21.05 -1.43
CA SER A 176 -12.96 21.92 -1.90
C SER A 176 -13.31 23.41 -1.81
N LEU A 177 -14.56 23.78 -2.12
CA LEU A 177 -15.04 25.14 -2.02
C LEU A 177 -15.08 25.62 -0.56
N THR A 178 -15.51 24.79 0.39
CA THR A 178 -15.51 25.16 1.81
C THR A 178 -14.10 25.39 2.34
N ASP A 179 -13.13 24.59 1.95
CA ASP A 179 -11.73 24.79 2.31
C ASP A 179 -11.18 26.11 1.77
N LYS A 180 -11.45 26.42 0.50
CA LYS A 180 -11.05 27.69 -0.12
C LYS A 180 -11.70 28.91 0.56
N LEU A 181 -12.99 28.81 0.89
CA LEU A 181 -13.70 29.89 1.59
C LEU A 181 -13.11 30.13 2.98
N LYS A 182 -12.83 29.05 3.71
CA LYS A 182 -12.19 29.12 5.03
C LYS A 182 -10.80 29.77 4.95
N LEU A 183 -9.99 29.42 3.94
CA LEU A 183 -8.68 30.03 3.74
C LEU A 183 -8.77 31.55 3.46
N GLU A 184 -9.75 31.99 2.67
CA GLU A 184 -9.98 33.42 2.42
C GLU A 184 -10.53 34.15 3.66
N GLU A 185 -11.34 33.49 4.49
CA GLU A 185 -11.78 34.01 5.80
C GLU A 185 -10.61 34.15 6.78
N ASP A 186 -9.74 33.14 6.88
CA ASP A 186 -8.53 33.15 7.72
C ASP A 186 -7.58 34.28 7.31
N LYS A 187 -7.37 34.49 6.00
CA LYS A 187 -6.59 35.62 5.46
C LYS A 187 -7.15 36.97 5.89
N LYS A 188 -8.48 37.15 5.81
CA LYS A 188 -9.16 38.39 6.22
C LYS A 188 -9.08 38.64 7.73
N ASN A 189 -9.11 37.58 8.52
CA ASN A 189 -9.06 37.66 9.98
C ASN A 189 -7.62 37.75 10.54
N GLY A 190 -6.59 37.76 9.68
CA GLY A 190 -5.19 37.77 10.09
C GLY A 190 -4.76 36.49 10.83
N VAL A 191 -5.54 35.41 10.70
CA VAL A 191 -5.27 34.13 11.35
C VAL A 191 -4.35 33.32 10.45
N VAL A 192 -3.09 33.16 10.85
CA VAL A 192 -2.18 32.21 10.20
C VAL A 192 -2.66 30.80 10.56
N SER A 193 -3.26 30.10 9.59
CA SER A 193 -3.76 28.74 9.78
C SER A 193 -2.68 27.81 10.36
N ASP A 194 -3.07 26.82 11.18
CA ASP A 194 -2.14 25.79 11.71
C ASP A 194 -1.38 25.06 10.58
N LYS A 195 -1.96 24.99 9.37
CA LYS A 195 -1.31 24.47 8.15
C LYS A 195 -0.15 25.36 7.70
N ALA A 196 -0.30 26.68 7.73
CA ALA A 196 0.78 27.61 7.42
C ALA A 196 1.91 27.57 8.48
N LYS A 197 1.59 27.32 9.75
CA LYS A 197 2.60 27.10 10.80
C LYS A 197 3.38 25.79 10.60
N LYS A 198 2.70 24.67 10.32
CA LYS A 198 3.37 23.40 10.03
C LYS A 198 4.24 23.45 8.78
N SER A 199 3.76 24.06 7.70
CA SER A 199 4.54 24.25 6.48
C SER A 199 5.78 25.14 6.72
N ALA A 200 5.66 26.16 7.57
CA ALA A 200 6.78 27.03 7.95
C ALA A 200 7.80 26.33 8.86
N ASP A 201 7.37 25.40 9.72
CA ASP A 201 8.27 24.63 10.58
C ASP A 201 8.94 23.45 9.85
N GLU A 202 8.31 22.89 8.82
CA GLU A 202 8.94 21.94 7.89
C GLU A 202 9.96 22.62 6.97
N LEU A 203 9.66 23.83 6.46
CA LEU A 203 10.58 24.62 5.64
C LEU A 203 11.86 25.06 6.38
N LYS A 204 11.82 25.18 7.71
CA LYS A 204 13.02 25.50 8.54
C LYS A 204 14.02 24.34 8.67
N LYS A 205 13.64 23.11 8.33
CA LYS A 205 14.48 21.91 8.50
C LYS A 205 15.25 21.51 7.22
N SER A 206 15.05 22.16 6.08
CA SER A 206 15.83 21.92 4.84
C SER A 206 17.08 22.80 4.77
N PRO A 207 18.30 22.25 4.57
CA PRO A 207 19.55 23.01 4.60
C PRO A 207 19.91 23.71 3.27
N LYS A 208 18.92 24.18 2.49
CA LYS A 208 19.17 24.98 1.28
C LYS A 208 18.00 25.93 0.99
N LEU A 209 17.88 27.00 1.77
CA LEU A 209 17.29 28.27 1.36
C LEU A 209 17.72 29.34 2.37
N ASP A 210 18.25 30.44 1.85
CA ASP A 210 18.72 31.62 2.58
C ASP A 210 17.60 32.15 3.50
N PRO A 211 17.82 32.44 4.80
CA PRO A 211 16.77 32.84 5.72
C PRO A 211 16.48 34.34 5.59
N THR A 212 15.98 34.79 4.46
CA THR A 212 15.26 36.06 4.39
C THR A 212 13.83 35.83 4.84
N LYS A 213 13.49 36.45 5.98
CA LYS A 213 12.13 36.62 6.48
C LYS A 213 11.30 37.43 5.47
N GLU A 214 10.78 36.78 4.44
CA GLU A 214 9.55 37.23 3.80
C GLU A 214 8.45 36.27 4.23
N GLU A 215 7.63 36.74 5.16
CA GLU A 215 6.28 36.23 5.30
C GLU A 215 5.68 36.19 3.89
N LEU A 216 5.36 35.00 3.37
CA LEU A 216 4.53 34.84 2.18
C LEU A 216 3.12 35.34 2.52
N LYS A 217 2.97 36.65 2.71
CA LYS A 217 1.70 37.35 2.59
C LYS A 217 1.40 37.36 1.10
N ASP A 218 0.60 36.39 0.69
CA ASP A 218 -0.10 36.42 -0.57
C ASP A 218 -0.94 37.72 -0.62
N ASN A 219 -0.34 38.78 -1.18
CA ASN A 219 -0.94 40.10 -1.36
C ASN A 219 -1.97 40.12 -2.50
N SER A 220 -2.39 38.95 -2.99
CA SER A 220 -3.48 38.84 -3.96
C SER A 220 -4.79 39.37 -3.34
N PRO A 221 -5.60 40.13 -4.09
CA PRO A 221 -6.88 40.61 -3.59
C PRO A 221 -7.78 39.43 -3.20
N PRO A 222 -8.60 39.57 -2.13
CA PRO A 222 -9.44 38.49 -1.65
C PRO A 222 -10.39 38.03 -2.75
N LYS A 223 -10.44 36.71 -2.98
CA LYS A 223 -11.23 36.15 -4.08
C LYS A 223 -12.71 36.17 -3.74
N THR A 224 -13.55 36.44 -4.74
CA THR A 224 -15.01 36.39 -4.58
C THR A 224 -15.52 34.95 -4.55
N TYR A 225 -16.70 34.73 -3.99
CA TYR A 225 -17.35 33.40 -3.99
C TYR A 225 -17.43 32.81 -5.41
N ALA A 226 -17.83 33.62 -6.41
CA ALA A 226 -17.93 33.17 -7.80
C ALA A 226 -16.58 32.77 -8.40
N GLN A 227 -15.49 33.45 -8.03
CA GLN A 227 -14.13 33.07 -8.45
C GLN A 227 -13.71 31.74 -7.82
N LEU A 228 -13.93 31.58 -6.52
CA LEU A 228 -13.59 30.34 -5.80
C LEU A 228 -14.41 29.15 -6.31
N GLU A 229 -15.71 29.33 -6.54
CA GLU A 229 -16.60 28.31 -7.12
C GLU A 229 -16.10 27.87 -8.49
N LYS A 230 -15.75 28.84 -9.36
CA LYS A 230 -15.22 28.56 -10.69
C LYS A 230 -13.89 27.81 -10.62
N GLU A 231 -12.95 28.26 -9.79
CA GLU A 231 -11.67 27.56 -9.60
C GLU A 231 -11.85 26.13 -9.09
N THR A 232 -12.80 25.91 -8.19
CA THR A 232 -13.12 24.57 -7.70
C THR A 232 -13.65 23.67 -8.80
N ARG A 233 -14.56 24.15 -9.64
CA ARG A 233 -15.04 23.39 -10.80
C ARG A 233 -13.93 23.12 -11.81
N ASP A 234 -13.10 24.11 -12.11
CA ASP A 234 -11.96 23.96 -13.02
C ASP A 234 -10.96 22.92 -12.49
N SER A 235 -10.71 22.90 -11.17
CA SER A 235 -9.88 21.87 -10.52
C SER A 235 -10.50 20.48 -10.58
N SER A 236 -11.81 20.38 -10.31
CA SER A 236 -12.55 19.10 -10.39
C SER A 236 -12.57 18.57 -11.82
N LEU A 237 -12.71 19.45 -12.81
CA LEU A 237 -12.63 19.11 -14.23
C LEU A 237 -11.27 18.54 -14.58
N LYS A 238 -10.20 19.16 -14.11
CA LYS A 238 -8.82 18.67 -14.31
C LYS A 238 -8.65 17.27 -13.70
N SER A 239 -9.02 17.07 -12.44
CA SER A 239 -8.89 15.77 -11.76
C SER A 239 -9.74 14.68 -12.44
N LEU A 240 -10.94 15.00 -12.92
CA LEU A 240 -11.76 14.03 -13.66
C LEU A 240 -11.19 13.73 -15.05
N ASN A 241 -10.62 14.71 -15.75
CA ASN A 241 -9.91 14.43 -17.00
C ASN A 241 -8.74 13.47 -16.75
N GLU A 242 -7.89 13.74 -15.75
CA GLU A 242 -6.78 12.86 -15.38
C GLU A 242 -7.26 11.43 -15.02
N TYR A 243 -8.36 11.33 -14.26
CA TYR A 243 -8.98 10.04 -13.93
C TYR A 243 -9.46 9.28 -15.17
N PHE A 244 -10.16 9.94 -16.09
CA PHE A 244 -10.66 9.32 -17.31
C PHE A 244 -9.55 9.06 -18.32
N ASP A 245 -8.45 9.81 -18.31
CA ASP A 245 -7.26 9.54 -19.12
C ASP A 245 -6.59 8.25 -18.63
N PHE A 246 -6.43 8.08 -17.32
CA PHE A 246 -5.97 6.80 -16.73
C PHE A 246 -6.87 5.62 -17.12
N ILE A 247 -8.20 5.76 -17.04
CA ILE A 247 -9.12 4.68 -17.48
C ILE A 247 -8.95 4.37 -18.97
N ASN A 248 -8.67 5.36 -19.81
CA ASN A 248 -8.52 5.14 -21.26
C ASN A 248 -7.24 4.40 -21.62
N ASP A 249 -6.22 4.57 -20.78
CA ASP A 249 -4.94 3.87 -20.92
C ASP A 249 -5.08 2.38 -20.63
N LEU A 250 -6.09 1.97 -19.84
CA LEU A 250 -6.39 0.55 -19.63
C LEU A 250 -6.78 -0.13 -20.94
N ASP A 251 -6.23 -1.33 -21.14
CA ASP A 251 -6.51 -2.20 -22.28
C ASP A 251 -7.45 -3.35 -21.90
N GLN A 252 -7.77 -4.22 -22.87
CA GLN A 252 -8.65 -5.36 -22.62
C GLN A 252 -8.04 -6.38 -21.66
N ASN A 253 -6.71 -6.54 -21.63
CA ASN A 253 -6.01 -7.47 -20.74
C ASN A 253 -6.11 -6.99 -19.28
N ASP A 254 -6.09 -5.69 -19.05
CA ASP A 254 -6.31 -5.11 -17.71
C ASP A 254 -7.72 -5.48 -17.20
N TRP A 255 -8.75 -5.28 -18.02
CA TRP A 255 -10.13 -5.65 -17.66
C TRP A 255 -10.34 -7.16 -17.57
N PHE A 256 -9.63 -7.94 -18.39
CA PHE A 256 -9.64 -9.40 -18.29
C PHE A 256 -9.01 -9.87 -16.98
N SER A 257 -7.94 -9.22 -16.53
CA SER A 257 -7.32 -9.50 -15.23
C SER A 257 -8.29 -9.23 -14.08
N VAL A 258 -9.15 -8.19 -14.17
CA VAL A 258 -10.23 -7.96 -13.20
C VAL A 258 -11.24 -9.12 -13.19
N TYR A 259 -11.65 -9.63 -14.36
CA TYR A 259 -12.56 -10.76 -14.47
C TYR A 259 -11.98 -12.04 -13.88
N VAL A 260 -10.75 -12.36 -14.26
CA VAL A 260 -10.03 -13.53 -13.76
C VAL A 260 -9.80 -13.47 -12.25
N ASN A 261 -9.50 -12.29 -11.70
CA ASN A 261 -9.32 -12.13 -10.27
C ASN A 261 -10.64 -12.23 -9.49
N ALA A 262 -11.77 -11.80 -10.07
CA ALA A 262 -13.09 -12.06 -9.49
C ALA A 262 -13.45 -13.56 -9.47
N ILE A 263 -12.92 -14.35 -10.39
CA ILE A 263 -13.01 -15.83 -10.34
C ILE A 263 -12.08 -16.39 -9.25
N SER A 264 -10.83 -15.96 -9.26
CA SER A 264 -9.77 -16.48 -8.38
C SER A 264 -10.05 -16.23 -6.89
N SER A 265 -10.58 -15.05 -6.55
CA SER A 265 -10.88 -14.67 -5.16
C SER A 265 -12.05 -15.44 -4.52
N ARG A 266 -12.84 -16.18 -5.33
CA ARG A 266 -13.90 -17.07 -4.83
C ARG A 266 -13.35 -18.33 -4.18
N PHE A 267 -12.13 -18.74 -4.50
CA PHE A 267 -11.49 -19.88 -3.87
C PHE A 267 -11.03 -19.54 -2.45
N ASP A 268 -10.36 -18.40 -2.29
CA ASP A 268 -10.02 -17.77 -1.02
C ASP A 268 -9.52 -16.33 -1.28
N PRO A 269 -9.51 -15.41 -0.28
CA PRO A 269 -9.16 -14.01 -0.48
C PRO A 269 -7.69 -13.74 -0.87
N HIS A 270 -6.82 -14.74 -0.82
CA HIS A 270 -5.40 -14.65 -1.16
C HIS A 270 -5.03 -15.39 -2.45
N THR A 271 -5.99 -16.03 -3.12
CA THR A 271 -5.80 -16.63 -4.45
C THR A 271 -6.12 -15.60 -5.52
N ASN A 272 -5.11 -15.24 -6.32
CA ASN A 272 -5.24 -14.20 -7.34
C ASN A 272 -4.27 -14.45 -8.51
N TYR A 273 -4.68 -14.02 -9.69
CA TYR A 273 -3.84 -13.94 -10.88
C TYR A 273 -2.97 -12.69 -10.83
N PHE A 274 -1.73 -12.82 -11.30
CA PHE A 274 -0.82 -11.73 -11.59
C PHE A 274 -0.56 -11.69 -13.08
N ALA A 275 -0.99 -10.60 -13.73
CA ALA A 275 -0.50 -10.27 -15.06
C ALA A 275 1.04 -10.11 -15.03
N PRO A 276 1.76 -10.28 -16.16
CA PRO A 276 3.23 -10.21 -16.20
C PRO A 276 3.83 -9.01 -15.45
N ASP A 277 3.27 -7.82 -15.65
CA ASP A 277 3.74 -6.59 -15.01
C ASP A 277 3.45 -6.56 -13.50
N GLU A 278 2.31 -7.13 -13.08
CA GLU A 278 1.97 -7.28 -11.67
C GLU A 278 2.88 -8.28 -10.97
N LYS A 279 3.24 -9.37 -11.64
CA LYS A 279 4.20 -10.36 -11.15
C LYS A 279 5.57 -9.73 -10.95
N GLU A 280 6.06 -8.95 -11.92
CA GLU A 280 7.32 -8.23 -11.78
C GLU A 280 7.26 -7.23 -10.60
N ARG A 281 6.17 -6.47 -10.47
CA ARG A 281 5.96 -5.55 -9.33
C ARG A 281 5.95 -6.30 -8.00
N PHE A 282 5.34 -7.48 -7.94
CA PHE A 282 5.35 -8.34 -6.76
C PHE A 282 6.79 -8.78 -6.41
N ASP A 283 7.57 -9.24 -7.38
CA ASP A 283 8.96 -9.68 -7.20
C ASP A 283 9.88 -8.56 -6.70
N VAL A 284 9.73 -7.36 -7.27
CA VAL A 284 10.43 -6.16 -6.77
C VAL A 284 10.02 -5.84 -5.33
N SER A 285 8.71 -5.95 -5.03
CA SER A 285 8.20 -5.64 -3.68
C SER A 285 8.67 -6.63 -2.61
N ILE A 286 8.96 -7.89 -2.97
CA ILE A 286 9.40 -8.92 -2.02
C ILE A 286 10.92 -8.99 -1.89
N SER A 287 11.66 -8.73 -2.97
CA SER A 287 13.12 -8.74 -2.96
C SER A 287 13.72 -7.42 -2.50
N GLY A 288 12.99 -6.30 -2.66
CA GLY A 288 13.54 -4.95 -2.43
C GLY A 288 14.50 -4.50 -3.53
N LYS A 289 14.62 -5.26 -4.62
CA LYS A 289 15.55 -5.02 -5.72
C LYS A 289 14.81 -4.75 -7.01
N LEU A 290 15.37 -3.86 -7.82
CA LEU A 290 14.95 -3.68 -9.22
C LEU A 290 16.17 -3.47 -10.11
N GLU A 291 16.08 -3.93 -11.35
CA GLU A 291 17.08 -3.63 -12.37
C GLU A 291 16.66 -2.42 -13.21
N GLY A 292 17.50 -1.39 -13.24
CA GLY A 292 17.21 -0.19 -14.00
C GLY A 292 18.06 1.01 -13.59
N ILE A 293 17.48 2.20 -13.72
CA ILE A 293 18.20 3.46 -13.43
C ILE A 293 18.05 3.94 -11.98
N GLY A 294 17.14 3.35 -11.20
CA GLY A 294 16.87 3.76 -9.82
C GLY A 294 16.12 5.08 -9.71
N ALA A 295 14.97 5.21 -10.38
CA ALA A 295 14.09 6.38 -10.31
C ALA A 295 12.63 5.96 -10.19
N ARG A 296 11.84 6.72 -9.42
CA ARG A 296 10.39 6.58 -9.37
C ARG A 296 9.77 7.53 -10.38
N LEU A 297 8.96 6.99 -11.28
CA LEU A 297 8.32 7.74 -12.35
C LEU A 297 6.82 7.92 -12.05
N GLN A 298 6.27 9.04 -12.49
CA GLN A 298 4.84 9.32 -12.42
C GLN A 298 4.38 9.91 -13.75
N LYS A 299 3.16 9.55 -14.17
CA LYS A 299 2.52 10.19 -15.33
C LYS A 299 1.85 11.48 -14.88
N LYS A 300 2.06 12.55 -15.64
CA LYS A 300 1.47 13.87 -15.40
C LYS A 300 1.03 14.45 -16.72
N ASN A 301 -0.27 14.43 -16.98
CA ASN A 301 -0.83 14.58 -18.32
C ASN A 301 -0.18 13.57 -19.28
N ASP A 302 0.28 14.03 -20.45
CA ASP A 302 0.95 13.20 -21.45
C ASP A 302 2.45 12.96 -21.17
N TYR A 303 2.98 13.47 -20.05
CA TYR A 303 4.42 13.40 -19.77
C TYR A 303 4.75 12.43 -18.64
N THR A 304 5.91 11.78 -18.74
CA THR A 304 6.49 10.98 -17.65
C THR A 304 7.49 11.83 -16.88
N GLU A 305 7.21 12.08 -15.60
CA GLU A 305 8.02 12.91 -14.70
C GLU A 305 8.77 12.03 -13.68
N ILE A 306 10.00 12.39 -13.35
CA ILE A 306 10.77 11.78 -12.25
C ILE A 306 10.28 12.36 -10.93
N SER A 307 9.64 11.53 -10.11
CA SER A 307 9.15 11.93 -8.78
C SER A 307 10.23 11.88 -7.70
N GLU A 308 11.06 10.84 -7.68
CA GLU A 308 12.13 10.63 -6.71
C GLU A 308 13.27 9.83 -7.36
N LEU A 309 14.51 10.08 -6.95
CA LEU A 309 15.65 9.23 -7.26
C LEU A 309 15.95 8.30 -6.08
N ILE A 310 16.15 7.01 -6.38
CA ILE A 310 16.45 6.01 -5.37
C ILE A 310 17.94 6.12 -5.00
N SER A 311 18.23 6.33 -3.72
CA SER A 311 19.62 6.49 -3.26
C SER A 311 20.47 5.27 -3.61
N GLY A 312 21.74 5.50 -3.99
CA GLY A 312 22.64 4.46 -4.49
C GLY A 312 22.35 4.00 -5.94
N GLY A 313 21.17 4.29 -6.49
CA GLY A 313 20.82 3.96 -7.87
C GLY A 313 21.67 4.72 -8.91
N PRO A 314 21.78 4.21 -10.17
CA PRO A 314 22.55 4.86 -11.24
C PRO A 314 22.21 6.34 -11.45
N ALA A 315 20.92 6.69 -11.54
CA ALA A 315 20.46 8.06 -11.74
C ALA A 315 20.86 9.00 -10.60
N TRP A 316 20.85 8.50 -9.36
CA TRP A 316 21.29 9.26 -8.18
C TRP A 316 22.81 9.44 -8.16
N ARG A 317 23.59 8.40 -8.49
CA ARG A 317 25.06 8.45 -8.51
C ARG A 317 25.60 9.40 -9.57
N ASP A 318 24.96 9.44 -10.74
CA ASP A 318 25.38 10.25 -11.88
C ASP A 318 25.02 11.75 -11.72
N LYS A 319 24.02 12.08 -10.89
CA LYS A 319 23.61 13.46 -10.55
C LYS A 319 23.19 14.35 -11.73
N GLN A 320 22.96 13.77 -12.91
CA GLN A 320 22.47 14.48 -14.09
C GLN A 320 20.94 14.61 -14.12
N LEU A 321 20.25 13.71 -13.42
CA LEU A 321 18.80 13.73 -13.22
C LEU A 321 18.45 14.30 -11.85
N GLU A 322 17.26 14.87 -11.75
CA GLU A 322 16.67 15.33 -10.49
C GLU A 322 15.15 15.18 -10.48
N ALA A 323 14.53 15.31 -9.30
CA ALA A 323 13.08 15.27 -9.20
C ALA A 323 12.45 16.46 -9.95
N GLY A 324 11.37 16.21 -10.68
CA GLY A 324 10.68 17.16 -11.55
C GLY A 324 11.14 17.13 -13.02
N ASP A 325 12.21 16.41 -13.35
CA ASP A 325 12.64 16.19 -14.73
C ASP A 325 11.60 15.38 -15.52
N VAL A 326 11.40 15.73 -16.81
CA VAL A 326 10.42 15.08 -17.69
C VAL A 326 11.12 14.27 -18.78
N ILE A 327 10.83 12.97 -18.83
CA ILE A 327 11.35 12.05 -19.83
C ILE A 327 10.51 12.18 -21.11
N MET A 328 11.14 12.61 -22.19
CA MET A 328 10.50 12.79 -23.49
C MET A 328 10.79 11.65 -24.47
N LYS A 329 12.01 11.11 -24.45
CA LYS A 329 12.41 10.00 -25.34
C LYS A 329 13.30 9.00 -24.63
N VAL A 330 13.22 7.73 -25.04
CA VAL A 330 14.04 6.63 -24.51
C VAL A 330 14.70 5.90 -25.67
N ALA A 331 16.02 5.70 -25.59
CA ALA A 331 16.83 4.94 -26.55
C ALA A 331 17.52 3.77 -25.85
N GLN A 332 17.54 2.59 -26.51
CA GLN A 332 18.28 1.41 -26.05
C GLN A 332 19.70 1.46 -26.62
N GLY A 333 20.72 1.58 -25.77
CA GLY A 333 22.11 1.71 -26.23
C GLY A 333 22.26 2.74 -27.35
N LYS A 334 22.68 2.28 -28.54
CA LYS A 334 22.90 3.13 -29.72
C LYS A 334 21.67 3.29 -30.64
N ASP A 335 20.56 2.63 -30.32
CA ASP A 335 19.35 2.66 -31.15
C ASP A 335 18.71 4.06 -31.16
N GLU A 336 17.85 4.31 -32.15
CA GLU A 336 17.17 5.59 -32.28
C GLU A 336 16.25 5.86 -31.08
N PRO A 337 16.23 7.11 -30.55
CA PRO A 337 15.34 7.47 -29.45
C PRO A 337 13.87 7.39 -29.84
N VAL A 338 13.11 6.59 -29.09
CA VAL A 338 11.65 6.47 -29.23
C VAL A 338 10.98 7.56 -28.41
N ASP A 339 10.06 8.31 -29.01
CA ASP A 339 9.23 9.28 -28.30
C ASP A 339 8.26 8.54 -27.35
N VAL A 340 8.23 8.97 -26.09
CA VAL A 340 7.39 8.37 -25.04
C VAL A 340 6.32 9.33 -24.52
N VAL A 341 6.15 10.50 -25.15
CA VAL A 341 5.06 11.43 -24.82
C VAL A 341 3.72 10.80 -25.19
N GLY A 342 2.77 10.82 -24.25
CA GLY A 342 1.45 10.22 -24.36
C GLY A 342 1.42 8.70 -24.14
N MET A 343 2.58 8.04 -24.04
CA MET A 343 2.67 6.60 -23.82
C MET A 343 2.15 6.21 -22.42
N HIS A 344 1.72 4.95 -22.27
CA HIS A 344 1.36 4.42 -20.96
C HIS A 344 2.59 4.36 -20.05
N LEU A 345 2.41 4.65 -18.75
CA LEU A 345 3.53 4.73 -17.80
C LEU A 345 4.30 3.40 -17.73
N ASP A 346 3.58 2.27 -17.72
CA ASP A 346 4.22 0.95 -17.63
C ASP A 346 5.07 0.64 -18.87
N ASP A 347 4.65 1.07 -20.07
CA ASP A 347 5.44 0.92 -21.29
C ASP A 347 6.71 1.79 -21.25
N VAL A 348 6.62 3.00 -20.72
CA VAL A 348 7.79 3.87 -20.51
C VAL A 348 8.75 3.22 -19.52
N VAL A 349 8.22 2.69 -18.41
CA VAL A 349 9.01 1.98 -17.39
C VAL A 349 9.70 0.75 -17.99
N LYS A 350 9.01 -0.08 -18.77
CA LYS A 350 9.59 -1.24 -19.46
C LYS A 350 10.76 -0.86 -20.37
N LYS A 351 10.66 0.27 -21.07
CA LYS A 351 11.75 0.78 -21.93
C LYS A 351 12.93 1.30 -21.09
N ILE A 352 12.68 1.90 -19.93
CA ILE A 352 13.75 2.45 -19.08
C ILE A 352 14.45 1.34 -18.30
N LYS A 353 13.72 0.34 -17.83
CA LYS A 353 14.26 -0.89 -17.24
C LYS A 353 15.05 -1.68 -18.27
N GLY A 354 15.83 -2.64 -17.78
CA GLY A 354 16.61 -3.54 -18.60
C GLY A 354 17.77 -4.15 -17.82
N PRO A 355 18.45 -5.15 -18.41
CA PRO A 355 19.46 -5.91 -17.72
C PRO A 355 20.59 -5.04 -17.19
N LYS A 356 21.13 -5.39 -16.01
CA LYS A 356 22.35 -4.78 -15.47
C LYS A 356 23.47 -4.69 -16.52
N GLY A 357 24.16 -3.55 -16.55
CA GLY A 357 25.29 -3.27 -17.44
C GLY A 357 24.91 -2.75 -18.81
N THR A 358 23.62 -2.78 -19.19
CA THR A 358 23.15 -2.20 -20.45
C THR A 358 22.98 -0.68 -20.34
N GLU A 359 23.19 0.03 -21.46
CA GLU A 359 23.03 1.49 -21.53
C GLU A 359 21.59 1.86 -21.94
N VAL A 360 21.04 2.88 -21.28
CA VAL A 360 19.82 3.58 -21.69
C VAL A 360 20.10 5.07 -21.85
N ARG A 361 19.57 5.66 -22.93
CA ARG A 361 19.68 7.10 -23.19
C ARG A 361 18.32 7.75 -23.04
N LEU A 362 18.24 8.75 -22.17
CA LEU A 362 17.02 9.48 -21.88
C LEU A 362 17.14 10.89 -22.45
N THR A 363 16.21 11.28 -23.31
CA THR A 363 16.03 12.70 -23.67
C THR A 363 15.09 13.31 -22.66
N VAL A 364 15.63 14.21 -21.84
CA VAL A 364 14.96 14.74 -20.65
C VAL A 364 14.84 16.26 -20.78
N LYS A 365 13.65 16.77 -20.49
CA LYS A 365 13.42 18.19 -20.25
C LYS A 365 13.63 18.46 -18.76
N LYS A 366 14.66 19.24 -18.45
CA LYS A 366 15.03 19.66 -17.10
C LYS A 366 13.99 20.62 -16.51
N VAL A 367 14.01 20.77 -15.19
CA VAL A 367 13.12 21.71 -14.47
C VAL A 367 13.27 23.15 -14.95
N ASP A 368 14.48 23.54 -15.37
CA ASP A 368 14.79 24.85 -15.97
C ASP A 368 14.29 25.02 -17.43
N GLY A 369 13.71 23.97 -18.00
CA GLY A 369 13.18 23.92 -19.37
C GLY A 369 14.19 23.49 -20.44
N THR A 370 15.47 23.32 -20.11
CA THR A 370 16.48 22.84 -21.05
C THR A 370 16.28 21.37 -21.40
N ILE A 371 16.62 20.97 -22.63
CA ILE A 371 16.55 19.57 -23.07
C ILE A 371 17.97 19.00 -23.13
N LYS A 372 18.18 17.86 -22.47
CA LYS A 372 19.46 17.15 -22.45
C LYS A 372 19.26 15.68 -22.76
N VAL A 373 20.29 15.07 -23.36
CA VAL A 373 20.36 13.62 -23.53
C VAL A 373 21.32 13.08 -22.47
N ILE A 374 20.82 12.18 -21.62
CA ILE A 374 21.56 11.61 -20.50
C ILE A 374 21.69 10.11 -20.72
N SER A 375 22.93 9.62 -20.74
CA SER A 375 23.27 8.20 -20.82
C SER A 375 23.45 7.62 -19.43
N LEU A 376 22.74 6.54 -19.11
CA LEU A 376 22.85 5.83 -17.84
C LEU A 376 23.13 4.35 -18.10
N ILE A 377 24.03 3.78 -17.30
CA ILE A 377 24.24 2.33 -17.26
C ILE A 377 23.31 1.76 -16.19
N ARG A 378 22.48 0.79 -16.58
CA ARG A 378 21.55 0.11 -15.67
C ARG A 378 22.31 -0.73 -14.66
N ASP A 379 21.81 -0.77 -13.43
CA ASP A 379 22.38 -1.58 -12.35
C ASP A 379 21.26 -2.15 -11.49
N ILE A 380 21.62 -3.06 -10.59
CA ILE A 380 20.72 -3.49 -9.52
C ILE A 380 20.61 -2.35 -8.52
N VAL A 381 19.37 -1.95 -8.23
CA VAL A 381 19.05 -0.89 -7.28
C VAL A 381 18.33 -1.50 -6.09
N GLU A 382 18.88 -1.27 -4.91
CA GLU A 382 18.33 -1.71 -3.63
C GLU A 382 17.50 -0.59 -3.01
N ILE A 383 16.26 -0.91 -2.63
CA ILE A 383 15.37 0.01 -1.94
C ILE A 383 15.58 -0.17 -0.43
N GLU A 384 16.57 0.53 0.13
CA GLU A 384 17.00 0.35 1.54
C GLU A 384 15.87 0.45 2.58
N GLU A 385 14.80 1.22 2.31
CA GLU A 385 13.65 1.31 3.22
C GLU A 385 12.81 0.02 3.30
N THR A 386 13.04 -0.95 2.41
CA THR A 386 12.38 -2.27 2.45
C THR A 386 13.10 -3.26 3.37
N TYR A 387 14.28 -2.91 3.87
CA TYR A 387 15.11 -3.82 4.66
C TYR A 387 15.08 -3.50 6.15
N ALA A 388 15.51 -4.48 6.96
CA ALA A 388 15.60 -4.34 8.40
C ALA A 388 16.59 -3.23 8.78
N LYS A 389 16.23 -2.44 9.79
CA LYS A 389 17.07 -1.39 10.37
C LYS A 389 16.94 -1.35 11.87
N SER A 390 17.96 -0.87 12.56
CA SER A 390 17.95 -0.78 14.02
C SER A 390 18.30 0.59 14.57
N SER A 391 17.82 0.86 15.78
CA SER A 391 18.10 2.06 16.56
C SER A 391 18.40 1.68 18.01
N VAL A 392 19.20 2.49 18.68
CA VAL A 392 19.52 2.34 20.11
C VAL A 392 18.89 3.49 20.89
N VAL A 393 18.38 3.15 22.07
CA VAL A 393 17.81 4.09 23.04
C VAL A 393 18.35 3.80 24.43
N GLU A 394 18.61 4.85 25.21
CA GLU A 394 19.06 4.72 26.60
C GLU A 394 17.99 5.20 27.57
N LYS A 395 17.71 4.40 28.61
CA LYS A 395 16.80 4.73 29.70
C LYS A 395 17.39 4.22 31.02
N ASN A 396 17.45 5.08 32.04
CA ASN A 396 17.98 4.74 33.37
C ASN A 396 19.40 4.14 33.36
N GLY A 397 20.25 4.54 32.41
CA GLY A 397 21.61 4.00 32.24
C GLY A 397 21.67 2.63 31.58
N ILE A 398 20.54 2.12 31.08
CA ILE A 398 20.43 0.86 30.34
C ILE A 398 20.13 1.17 28.88
N LYS A 399 20.88 0.55 27.97
CA LYS A 399 20.65 0.63 26.53
C LYS A 399 19.68 -0.46 26.06
N TYR A 400 18.75 -0.10 25.19
CA TYR A 400 17.82 -1.01 24.52
C TYR A 400 17.96 -0.86 23.01
N GLY A 401 17.78 -1.96 22.29
CA GLY A 401 17.77 -1.99 20.84
C GLY A 401 16.36 -2.09 20.29
N ILE A 402 16.08 -1.43 19.18
CA ILE A 402 14.85 -1.58 18.41
C ILE A 402 15.24 -2.02 17.02
N ILE A 403 14.72 -3.16 16.59
CA ILE A 403 14.81 -3.65 15.21
C ILE A 403 13.44 -3.43 14.58
N TYR A 404 13.40 -2.62 13.52
CA TYR A 404 12.20 -2.46 12.70
C TYR A 404 12.33 -3.35 11.47
N LEU A 405 11.40 -4.29 11.33
CA LEU A 405 11.32 -5.23 10.22
C LEU A 405 10.07 -4.92 9.38
N PRO A 406 10.20 -4.19 8.24
CA PRO A 406 9.05 -3.80 7.43
C PRO A 406 8.40 -4.98 6.68
N LYS A 407 9.19 -5.99 6.29
CA LYS A 407 8.72 -7.17 5.53
C LYS A 407 9.63 -8.37 5.76
N PHE A 408 9.11 -9.58 5.59
CA PHE A 408 9.92 -10.81 5.54
C PHE A 408 10.46 -11.04 4.12
N TYR A 409 11.32 -10.13 3.65
CA TYR A 409 11.86 -10.11 2.30
C TYR A 409 12.82 -11.28 2.02
N ILE A 410 12.81 -11.74 0.76
CA ILE A 410 13.72 -12.75 0.24
C ILE A 410 13.88 -12.55 -1.27
N ASP A 411 15.06 -12.91 -1.78
CA ASP A 411 15.34 -13.05 -3.20
C ASP A 411 15.11 -14.51 -3.61
N PHE A 412 14.01 -14.80 -4.31
CA PHE A 412 13.66 -16.17 -4.71
C PHE A 412 14.55 -16.71 -5.84
N GLU A 413 15.15 -15.82 -6.63
CA GLU A 413 16.02 -16.19 -7.76
C GLU A 413 17.45 -16.46 -7.29
N ASN A 414 17.86 -15.90 -6.15
CA ASN A 414 19.21 -16.03 -5.63
C ASN A 414 19.21 -16.36 -4.13
N ASN A 415 19.47 -17.64 -3.81
CA ASN A 415 19.59 -18.13 -2.43
C ASN A 415 20.71 -17.43 -1.60
N ASP A 416 21.77 -16.96 -2.27
CA ASP A 416 22.86 -16.20 -1.65
C ASP A 416 22.54 -14.70 -1.56
N GLY A 417 21.38 -14.29 -2.08
CA GLY A 417 20.87 -12.93 -1.99
C GLY A 417 20.61 -12.47 -0.55
N ARG A 418 20.44 -11.16 -0.41
CA ARG A 418 20.01 -10.50 0.83
C ARG A 418 18.62 -11.00 1.22
N ASP A 419 18.44 -11.37 2.49
CA ASP A 419 17.16 -11.81 3.04
C ASP A 419 16.98 -11.30 4.48
N ALA A 420 15.72 -11.27 4.94
CA ALA A 420 15.38 -10.72 6.24
C ALA A 420 16.02 -11.46 7.41
N GLY A 421 16.24 -12.79 7.29
CA GLY A 421 16.87 -13.59 8.35
C GLY A 421 18.32 -13.19 8.56
N LYS A 422 19.09 -13.09 7.46
CA LYS A 422 20.49 -12.65 7.49
C LYS A 422 20.63 -11.23 8.04
N ASP A 423 19.79 -10.30 7.58
CA ASP A 423 19.88 -8.90 7.98
C ASP A 423 19.50 -8.71 9.46
N VAL A 424 18.43 -9.35 9.94
CA VAL A 424 18.07 -9.28 11.36
C VAL A 424 19.17 -9.89 12.24
N ALA A 425 19.79 -10.99 11.83
CA ALA A 425 20.94 -11.55 12.54
C ALA A 425 22.12 -10.56 12.65
N ILE A 426 22.40 -9.83 11.56
CA ILE A 426 23.41 -8.77 11.54
C ILE A 426 23.03 -7.63 12.50
N GLU A 427 21.77 -7.18 12.50
CA GLU A 427 21.29 -6.14 13.40
C GLU A 427 21.37 -6.58 14.87
N VAL A 428 21.01 -7.82 15.20
CA VAL A 428 21.16 -8.38 16.55
C VAL A 428 22.63 -8.36 16.99
N GLU A 429 23.56 -8.79 16.14
CA GLU A 429 25.00 -8.77 16.44
C GLU A 429 25.54 -7.33 16.61
N ARG A 430 25.05 -6.38 15.81
CA ARG A 430 25.41 -4.96 15.93
C ARG A 430 24.90 -4.38 17.25
N LEU A 431 23.64 -4.65 17.62
CA LEU A 431 23.06 -4.20 18.89
C LEU A 431 23.78 -4.80 20.10
N LYS A 432 24.18 -6.08 20.04
CA LYS A 432 25.00 -6.72 21.07
C LYS A 432 26.33 -6.01 21.29
N LYS A 433 27.01 -5.60 20.20
CA LYS A 433 28.27 -4.82 20.29
C LYS A 433 28.07 -3.44 20.93
N GLU A 434 26.89 -2.85 20.77
CA GLU A 434 26.51 -1.59 21.44
C GLU A 434 26.16 -1.74 22.92
N GLY A 435 26.10 -2.98 23.43
CA GLY A 435 25.88 -3.30 24.84
C GLY A 435 24.42 -3.20 25.28
N VAL A 436 23.46 -3.36 24.36
CA VAL A 436 22.03 -3.35 24.71
C VAL A 436 21.67 -4.51 25.66
N GLN A 437 20.70 -4.27 26.54
CA GLN A 437 20.21 -5.24 27.54
C GLN A 437 18.79 -5.74 27.25
N GLY A 438 18.21 -5.35 26.11
CA GLY A 438 16.88 -5.73 25.68
C GLY A 438 16.68 -5.36 24.21
N ILE A 439 15.93 -6.18 23.48
CA ILE A 439 15.59 -5.95 22.08
C ILE A 439 14.07 -5.85 21.91
N ILE A 440 13.63 -4.85 21.17
CA ILE A 440 12.28 -4.75 20.61
C ILE A 440 12.35 -5.19 19.16
N MET A 441 11.52 -6.15 18.79
CA MET A 441 11.26 -6.52 17.40
C MET A 441 9.94 -5.88 16.96
N ASP A 442 10.01 -4.83 16.15
CA ASP A 442 8.83 -4.12 15.65
C ASP A 442 8.42 -4.66 14.28
N VAL A 443 7.28 -5.35 14.26
CA VAL A 443 6.62 -5.91 13.07
C VAL A 443 5.20 -5.35 12.90
N ARG A 444 4.93 -4.16 13.47
CA ARG A 444 3.71 -3.40 13.17
C ARG A 444 3.68 -3.07 11.68
N ASP A 445 2.49 -3.14 11.08
CA ASP A 445 2.26 -2.90 9.65
C ASP A 445 3.03 -3.85 8.70
N ASN A 446 3.61 -4.94 9.22
CA ASN A 446 4.28 -5.96 8.43
C ASN A 446 3.31 -7.07 8.03
N GLY A 447 2.87 -7.05 6.76
CA GLY A 447 1.95 -8.03 6.18
C GLY A 447 2.54 -9.44 5.93
N GLY A 448 3.78 -9.68 6.33
CA GLY A 448 4.46 -10.97 6.23
C GLY A 448 5.47 -11.05 5.08
N GLY A 449 5.61 -12.24 4.49
CA GLY A 449 6.58 -12.52 3.43
C GLY A 449 7.01 -13.98 3.47
N SER A 450 8.31 -14.24 3.36
CA SER A 450 8.83 -15.61 3.24
C SER A 450 8.69 -16.43 4.53
N LEU A 451 8.12 -17.62 4.40
CA LEU A 451 8.05 -18.62 5.48
C LEU A 451 9.44 -19.06 5.94
N LYS A 452 10.42 -19.09 5.02
CA LYS A 452 11.80 -19.45 5.36
C LYS A 452 12.42 -18.42 6.31
N THR A 453 12.30 -17.13 5.98
CA THR A 453 12.97 -16.09 6.76
C THR A 453 12.37 -15.92 8.15
N VAL A 454 11.08 -16.18 8.34
CA VAL A 454 10.52 -16.18 9.71
C VAL A 454 11.05 -17.30 10.58
N VAL A 455 11.27 -18.51 10.01
CA VAL A 455 11.89 -19.62 10.75
C VAL A 455 13.32 -19.23 11.14
N ASP A 456 14.09 -18.67 10.21
CA ASP A 456 15.45 -18.20 10.45
C ASP A 456 15.50 -17.10 11.53
N ILE A 457 14.57 -16.14 11.51
CA ILE A 457 14.49 -15.04 12.49
C ILE A 457 14.08 -15.56 13.87
N ALA A 458 13.09 -16.45 13.96
CA ALA A 458 12.67 -17.02 15.24
C ALA A 458 13.80 -17.83 15.90
N GLY A 459 14.59 -18.54 15.09
CA GLY A 459 15.78 -19.27 15.52
C GLY A 459 16.85 -18.41 16.21
N LEU A 460 16.94 -17.11 15.86
CA LEU A 460 17.88 -16.18 16.53
C LEU A 460 17.63 -16.05 18.04
N PHE A 461 16.40 -16.35 18.48
CA PHE A 461 15.93 -16.12 19.85
C PHE A 461 15.71 -17.41 20.64
N ILE A 462 15.63 -18.59 20.02
CA ILE A 462 15.41 -19.87 20.70
C ILE A 462 16.61 -20.81 20.48
N ALA A 463 16.72 -21.86 21.30
CA ALA A 463 17.85 -22.79 21.22
C ALA A 463 17.67 -23.83 20.13
N ASP A 464 16.59 -24.58 20.20
CA ASP A 464 16.15 -25.56 19.22
C ASP A 464 14.65 -25.79 19.40
N GLY A 465 14.01 -26.34 18.37
CA GLY A 465 12.61 -26.75 18.43
C GLY A 465 11.75 -26.25 17.27
N PRO A 466 10.48 -26.68 17.25
CA PRO A 466 9.52 -26.28 16.23
C PRO A 466 9.25 -24.77 16.29
N ILE A 467 9.12 -24.11 15.15
CA ILE A 467 8.65 -22.71 15.03
C ILE A 467 7.21 -22.67 14.56
N VAL A 468 6.88 -23.51 13.57
CA VAL A 468 5.57 -23.52 12.93
C VAL A 468 5.29 -24.91 12.37
N GLN A 469 4.03 -25.29 12.34
CA GLN A 469 3.55 -26.49 11.67
C GLN A 469 2.81 -26.07 10.40
N VAL A 470 3.09 -26.70 9.26
CA VAL A 470 2.36 -26.48 8.01
C VAL A 470 1.68 -27.76 7.57
N LYS A 471 0.53 -27.63 6.91
CA LYS A 471 -0.22 -28.76 6.36
C LYS A 471 -0.69 -28.40 4.96
N SER A 472 -0.31 -29.19 3.98
CA SER A 472 -0.83 -29.12 2.61
C SER A 472 -2.11 -29.96 2.47
N ALA A 473 -2.88 -29.74 1.40
CA ALA A 473 -4.06 -30.53 1.08
C ALA A 473 -3.73 -32.03 0.99
N GLY A 474 -4.47 -32.88 1.70
CA GLY A 474 -4.30 -34.34 1.65
C GLY A 474 -2.96 -34.90 2.16
N LEU A 475 -2.03 -34.05 2.61
CA LEU A 475 -0.71 -34.46 3.10
C LEU A 475 -0.64 -34.44 4.64
N LYS A 476 0.38 -35.12 5.16
CA LYS A 476 0.71 -35.08 6.59
C LYS A 476 1.23 -33.69 6.97
N LYS A 477 1.04 -33.31 8.23
CA LYS A 477 1.64 -32.08 8.77
C LYS A 477 3.16 -32.18 8.73
N GLU A 478 3.79 -31.07 8.40
CA GLU A 478 5.24 -30.86 8.46
C GLU A 478 5.54 -29.86 9.57
N VAL A 479 6.66 -30.08 10.27
CA VAL A 479 7.11 -29.20 11.34
C VAL A 479 8.37 -28.50 10.86
N LEU A 480 8.31 -27.18 10.77
CA LEU A 480 9.46 -26.35 10.44
C LEU A 480 10.10 -25.88 11.73
N SER A 481 11.38 -26.20 11.88
CA SER A 481 12.18 -25.96 13.08
C SER A 481 13.45 -25.21 12.71
N ASP A 482 13.99 -24.48 13.68
CA ASP A 482 15.38 -24.02 13.57
C ASP A 482 16.33 -25.23 13.62
N LYS A 483 17.37 -25.20 12.79
CA LYS A 483 18.40 -26.24 12.69
C LYS A 483 19.73 -25.77 13.29
N ASP A 484 19.91 -24.47 13.51
CA ASP A 484 21.05 -23.94 14.26
C ASP A 484 20.73 -24.00 15.76
N LYS A 485 21.69 -24.42 16.58
CA LYS A 485 21.53 -24.43 18.04
C LYS A 485 21.98 -23.12 18.70
N LYS A 486 22.54 -22.21 17.90
CA LYS A 486 23.13 -20.97 18.38
C LYS A 486 22.03 -19.93 18.63
N ILE A 487 21.73 -19.73 19.91
CA ILE A 487 20.96 -18.57 20.35
C ILE A 487 21.80 -17.31 20.11
N GLN A 488 21.36 -16.42 19.21
CA GLN A 488 22.06 -15.16 18.97
C GLN A 488 21.72 -14.12 20.03
N TRP A 489 20.49 -14.12 20.53
CA TRP A 489 20.03 -13.24 21.60
C TRP A 489 19.24 -14.03 22.65
N ASP A 490 19.71 -14.05 23.89
CA ASP A 490 19.04 -14.70 25.03
C ASP A 490 18.56 -13.71 26.10
N GLY A 491 18.77 -12.40 25.89
CA GLY A 491 18.26 -11.35 26.76
C GLY A 491 16.76 -11.06 26.59
N PRO A 492 16.21 -10.11 27.37
CA PRO A 492 14.83 -9.64 27.25
C PRO A 492 14.42 -9.29 25.80
N LEU A 493 13.21 -9.73 25.43
CA LEU A 493 12.65 -9.56 24.10
C LEU A 493 11.19 -9.11 24.20
N VAL A 494 10.84 -8.10 23.43
CA VAL A 494 9.46 -7.66 23.21
C VAL A 494 9.19 -7.66 21.71
N VAL A 495 8.03 -8.17 21.29
CA VAL A 495 7.59 -8.12 19.88
C VAL A 495 6.39 -7.18 19.80
N MET A 496 6.50 -6.14 18.99
CA MET A 496 5.42 -5.20 18.74
C MET A 496 4.62 -5.62 17.51
N VAL A 497 3.30 -5.72 17.66
CA VAL A 497 2.36 -6.12 16.60
C VAL A 497 1.18 -5.15 16.53
N ASN A 498 0.46 -5.13 15.41
CA ASN A 498 -0.84 -4.45 15.31
C ASN A 498 -1.81 -5.27 14.45
N SER A 499 -3.01 -4.72 14.23
CA SER A 499 -4.06 -5.35 13.40
C SER A 499 -3.62 -5.63 11.95
N PHE A 500 -2.53 -5.02 11.47
CA PHE A 500 -1.97 -5.23 10.13
C PHE A 500 -0.76 -6.17 10.10
N SER A 501 -0.25 -6.59 11.27
CA SER A 501 0.74 -7.66 11.35
C SER A 501 0.10 -8.97 10.88
N ALA A 502 0.59 -9.56 9.80
CA ALA A 502 -0.03 -10.74 9.18
C ALA A 502 0.99 -11.83 8.80
N SER A 503 0.51 -13.06 8.62
CA SER A 503 1.28 -14.18 8.06
C SER A 503 2.59 -14.45 8.83
N ALA A 504 3.76 -14.27 8.22
CA ALA A 504 5.05 -14.44 8.86
C ALA A 504 5.23 -13.63 10.16
N SER A 505 4.65 -12.42 10.26
CA SER A 505 4.65 -11.64 11.51
C SER A 505 3.91 -12.36 12.63
N GLU A 506 2.81 -13.04 12.29
CA GLU A 506 1.99 -13.81 13.23
C GLU A 506 2.67 -15.12 13.61
N ILE A 507 3.38 -15.76 12.68
CA ILE A 507 4.22 -16.94 12.98
C ILE A 507 5.31 -16.56 13.99
N LEU A 508 6.01 -15.43 13.76
CA LEU A 508 7.05 -14.96 14.68
C LEU A 508 6.45 -14.67 16.08
N ALA A 509 5.38 -13.87 16.13
CA ALA A 509 4.74 -13.53 17.40
C ALA A 509 4.20 -14.76 18.13
N ALA A 510 3.55 -15.68 17.42
CA ALA A 510 3.02 -16.92 17.99
C ALA A 510 4.13 -17.82 18.53
N ALA A 511 5.22 -18.01 17.79
CA ALA A 511 6.35 -18.81 18.24
C ALA A 511 6.97 -18.20 19.50
N ILE A 512 7.29 -16.89 19.48
CA ILE A 512 7.86 -16.20 20.65
C ILE A 512 6.93 -16.27 21.87
N GLN A 513 5.62 -16.16 21.67
CA GLN A 513 4.61 -16.30 22.72
C GLN A 513 4.51 -17.72 23.26
N ASP A 514 4.41 -18.73 22.39
CA ASP A 514 4.24 -20.14 22.79
C ASP A 514 5.46 -20.63 23.59
N TYR A 515 6.66 -20.20 23.22
CA TYR A 515 7.88 -20.48 23.99
C TYR A 515 7.98 -19.67 25.29
N ARG A 516 7.12 -18.67 25.53
CA ARG A 516 7.32 -17.62 26.55
C ARG A 516 8.70 -16.94 26.42
N ARG A 517 9.20 -16.81 25.19
CA ARG A 517 10.52 -16.25 24.89
C ARG A 517 10.53 -14.73 25.02
N GLY A 518 9.42 -14.07 24.72
CA GLY A 518 9.27 -12.62 24.77
C GLY A 518 7.81 -12.23 24.94
N ILE A 519 7.57 -10.97 25.28
CA ILE A 519 6.21 -10.43 25.47
C ILE A 519 5.71 -9.85 24.14
N ILE A 520 4.49 -10.22 23.76
CA ILE A 520 3.79 -9.63 22.60
C ILE A 520 2.96 -8.44 23.09
N ILE A 521 3.25 -7.25 22.57
CA ILE A 521 2.51 -6.00 22.85
C ILE A 521 1.94 -5.43 21.55
N GLY A 522 0.72 -4.92 21.59
CA GLY A 522 0.08 -4.44 20.36
C GLY A 522 -1.41 -4.27 20.44
N SER A 523 -2.04 -4.15 19.26
CA SER A 523 -3.48 -4.28 19.11
C SER A 523 -3.98 -5.56 19.78
N LYS A 524 -5.26 -5.61 20.17
CA LYS A 524 -5.88 -6.76 20.85
C LYS A 524 -5.51 -8.12 20.22
N GLN A 525 -5.48 -8.16 18.89
CA GLN A 525 -5.03 -9.30 18.10
C GLN A 525 -4.47 -8.80 16.77
N THR A 526 -3.66 -9.64 16.12
CA THR A 526 -3.12 -9.42 14.78
C THR A 526 -4.18 -9.64 13.67
N TYR A 527 -3.75 -9.63 12.41
CA TYR A 527 -4.63 -9.69 11.24
C TYR A 527 -5.49 -10.96 11.17
N GLY A 528 -4.92 -12.12 11.48
CA GLY A 528 -5.59 -13.41 11.46
C GLY A 528 -5.33 -14.24 10.21
N LYS A 529 -4.19 -14.08 9.54
CA LYS A 529 -3.86 -14.90 8.37
C LYS A 529 -3.20 -16.19 8.83
N GLY A 530 -3.71 -17.33 8.37
CA GLY A 530 -3.22 -18.69 8.73
C GLY A 530 -2.93 -19.57 7.51
N THR A 531 -2.73 -18.95 6.35
CA THR A 531 -2.58 -19.61 5.05
C THR A 531 -1.28 -19.23 4.37
N VAL A 532 -0.71 -20.17 3.61
CA VAL A 532 0.51 -19.99 2.81
C VAL A 532 0.14 -20.03 1.34
N GLN A 533 0.60 -19.03 0.60
CA GLN A 533 0.42 -18.96 -0.85
C GLN A 533 1.74 -19.22 -1.55
N ASN A 534 1.66 -19.96 -2.65
CA ASN A 534 2.75 -20.12 -3.61
C ASN A 534 2.42 -19.35 -4.88
N VAL A 535 3.44 -18.76 -5.48
CA VAL A 535 3.33 -18.12 -6.80
C VAL A 535 3.81 -19.11 -7.84
N ILE A 536 2.90 -19.50 -8.73
CA ILE A 536 3.09 -20.52 -9.75
C ILE A 536 3.14 -19.80 -11.10
N ASP A 537 4.30 -19.81 -11.75
CA ASP A 537 4.46 -19.29 -13.11
C ASP A 537 3.61 -20.11 -14.08
N LEU A 538 2.70 -19.47 -14.83
CA LEU A 538 1.81 -20.18 -15.75
C LEU A 538 2.52 -20.59 -17.04
N ASN A 539 3.62 -19.93 -17.38
CA ASN A 539 4.41 -20.25 -18.57
C ASN A 539 5.00 -21.66 -18.50
N GLN A 540 5.22 -22.22 -17.30
CA GLN A 540 5.78 -23.56 -17.13
C GLN A 540 4.86 -24.69 -17.66
N PHE A 541 3.56 -24.43 -17.80
CA PHE A 541 2.58 -25.40 -18.29
C PHE A 541 2.44 -25.41 -19.82
N VAL A 542 3.02 -24.43 -20.52
CA VAL A 542 2.89 -24.28 -21.97
C VAL A 542 4.27 -24.25 -22.62
N ARG A 543 4.67 -25.37 -23.22
CA ARG A 543 5.96 -25.46 -23.93
C ARG A 543 5.87 -24.80 -25.30
N GLY A 544 6.77 -23.85 -25.57
CA GLY A 544 6.87 -23.20 -26.88
C GLY A 544 5.68 -22.31 -27.24
N SER A 545 4.99 -21.76 -26.23
CA SER A 545 3.88 -20.82 -26.45
C SER A 545 4.31 -19.64 -27.33
N THR A 546 3.54 -19.36 -28.37
CA THR A 546 3.66 -18.13 -29.17
C THR A 546 2.84 -16.98 -28.59
N MET A 547 2.08 -17.21 -27.51
CA MET A 547 1.12 -16.26 -26.92
C MET A 547 1.75 -15.24 -25.95
N GLY A 548 3.08 -15.20 -25.90
CA GLY A 548 3.83 -14.36 -24.97
C GLY A 548 3.71 -14.82 -23.51
N ASP A 549 4.08 -13.92 -22.61
CA ASP A 549 4.04 -14.16 -21.16
C ASP A 549 2.59 -14.25 -20.65
N LEU A 550 2.30 -15.34 -19.93
CA LEU A 550 1.00 -15.65 -19.34
C LEU A 550 0.87 -15.15 -17.89
N GLY A 551 1.94 -14.65 -17.27
CA GLY A 551 1.95 -14.23 -15.88
C GLY A 551 1.98 -15.40 -14.90
N ALA A 552 1.47 -15.19 -13.69
CA ALA A 552 1.54 -16.17 -12.61
C ALA A 552 0.23 -16.26 -11.82
N LEU A 553 -0.05 -17.43 -11.26
CA LEU A 553 -1.12 -17.62 -10.28
C LEU A 553 -0.50 -17.66 -8.88
N LYS A 554 -0.96 -16.78 -8.00
CA LYS A 554 -0.74 -16.93 -6.57
C LYS A 554 -1.92 -17.69 -5.98
N THR A 555 -1.68 -18.85 -5.39
CA THR A 555 -2.74 -19.71 -4.85
C THR A 555 -2.39 -20.26 -3.49
N THR A 556 -3.39 -20.45 -2.64
CA THR A 556 -3.20 -21.01 -1.30
C THR A 556 -2.95 -22.51 -1.37
N THR A 557 -1.79 -22.96 -0.89
CA THR A 557 -1.36 -24.37 -0.99
C THR A 557 -1.30 -25.06 0.37
N GLN A 558 -1.19 -24.29 1.46
CA GLN A 558 -1.04 -24.81 2.81
C GLN A 558 -1.77 -23.93 3.84
N LYS A 559 -2.12 -24.52 4.98
CA LYS A 559 -2.40 -23.81 6.23
C LYS A 559 -1.23 -23.95 7.18
N PHE A 560 -1.00 -22.91 7.97
CA PHE A 560 0.00 -22.95 9.05
C PHE A 560 -0.66 -22.87 10.42
N TYR A 561 0.03 -23.46 11.38
CA TYR A 561 -0.43 -23.67 12.74
C TYR A 561 0.71 -23.39 13.70
N ARG A 562 0.32 -22.87 14.85
CA ARG A 562 1.18 -22.68 16.01
C ARG A 562 1.75 -24.01 16.51
N ILE A 563 2.82 -23.94 17.28
CA ILE A 563 3.42 -25.13 17.89
C ILE A 563 2.51 -25.75 18.96
N ASN A 564 1.62 -24.95 19.55
CA ASN A 564 0.57 -25.44 20.44
C ASN A 564 -0.62 -26.12 19.71
N GLY A 565 -0.60 -26.16 18.36
CA GLY A 565 -1.61 -26.81 17.53
C GLY A 565 -2.74 -25.90 17.03
N GLY A 566 -2.93 -24.70 17.60
CA GLY A 566 -3.91 -23.73 17.12
C GLY A 566 -3.52 -23.09 15.80
N SER A 567 -4.49 -22.73 14.94
CA SER A 567 -4.21 -21.87 13.78
C SER A 567 -4.21 -20.38 14.17
N THR A 568 -3.63 -19.53 13.34
CA THR A 568 -3.85 -18.07 13.39
C THR A 568 -4.98 -17.62 12.48
N GLN A 569 -5.54 -18.52 11.64
CA GLN A 569 -6.59 -18.18 10.67
C GLN A 569 -7.82 -17.57 11.38
N LEU A 570 -8.29 -16.40 10.93
CA LEU A 570 -9.34 -15.54 11.52
C LEU A 570 -9.02 -14.95 12.91
N GLU A 571 -8.40 -15.72 13.80
CA GLU A 571 -8.15 -15.34 15.20
C GLU A 571 -6.92 -14.45 15.37
N GLY A 572 -5.86 -14.72 14.63
CA GLY A 572 -4.54 -14.10 14.78
C GLY A 572 -3.82 -14.51 16.07
N VAL A 573 -2.87 -13.69 16.50
CA VAL A 573 -2.14 -13.77 17.76
C VAL A 573 -2.67 -12.69 18.68
N SER A 574 -3.21 -13.09 19.83
CA SER A 574 -3.61 -12.15 20.88
C SER A 574 -2.38 -11.62 21.60
N SER A 575 -2.27 -10.30 21.78
CA SER A 575 -1.16 -9.70 22.52
C SER A 575 -1.27 -10.01 24.02
N ASP A 576 -0.12 -10.29 24.66
CA ASP A 576 -0.04 -10.46 26.11
C ASP A 576 -0.41 -9.15 26.83
N VAL A 577 0.01 -8.02 26.23
CA VAL A 577 -0.37 -6.66 26.59
C VAL A 577 -1.13 -6.03 25.42
N ALA A 578 -2.45 -6.07 25.48
CA ALA A 578 -3.31 -5.38 24.52
C ALA A 578 -3.36 -3.87 24.85
N ILE A 579 -2.93 -3.05 23.90
CA ILE A 579 -2.94 -1.58 23.96
C ILE A 579 -4.00 -1.04 23.01
N PRO A 580 -4.72 0.05 23.37
CA PRO A 580 -5.65 0.69 22.46
C PRO A 580 -4.94 1.18 21.20
N ASP A 581 -5.51 0.87 20.04
CA ASP A 581 -5.01 1.30 18.73
C ASP A 581 -6.07 2.16 18.03
N ARG A 582 -5.61 3.06 17.15
CA ARG A 582 -6.49 3.97 16.39
C ARG A 582 -7.49 3.21 15.52
N TYR A 583 -7.13 2.01 15.07
CA TYR A 583 -7.94 1.18 14.17
C TYR A 583 -8.58 -0.01 14.89
N ALA A 584 -8.58 -0.03 16.23
CA ALA A 584 -9.05 -1.16 17.03
C ALA A 584 -10.51 -1.59 16.76
N TYR A 585 -11.35 -0.67 16.27
CA TYR A 585 -12.78 -0.91 15.99
C TYR A 585 -13.08 -1.04 14.48
N LEU A 586 -12.09 -0.88 13.61
CA LEU A 586 -12.28 -1.02 12.18
C LEU A 586 -12.22 -2.49 11.76
N LYS A 587 -13.15 -2.89 10.89
CA LYS A 587 -13.22 -4.22 10.29
C LYS A 587 -12.18 -4.35 9.19
N MET A 588 -10.99 -4.83 9.54
CA MET A 588 -9.82 -4.86 8.65
C MET A 588 -8.99 -6.15 8.81
N GLY A 589 -9.48 -7.17 9.52
CA GLY A 589 -8.77 -8.44 9.67
C GLY A 589 -9.23 -9.50 8.67
N GLU A 590 -8.54 -10.64 8.62
CA GLU A 590 -8.93 -11.81 7.81
C GLU A 590 -10.38 -12.23 8.09
N ARG A 591 -10.81 -12.11 9.35
CA ARG A 591 -12.16 -12.42 9.83
C ARG A 591 -13.27 -11.55 9.23
N ASP A 592 -12.92 -10.42 8.65
CA ASP A 592 -13.84 -9.46 8.06
C ASP A 592 -13.93 -9.60 6.54
N ILE A 593 -13.18 -10.56 5.94
CA ILE A 593 -13.12 -10.80 4.50
C ILE A 593 -13.99 -11.99 4.13
N ASP A 594 -14.76 -11.86 3.06
CA ASP A 594 -15.57 -12.93 2.50
C ASP A 594 -14.69 -14.09 1.99
N ASN A 595 -15.19 -15.32 2.11
CA ASN A 595 -14.51 -16.57 1.69
C ASN A 595 -13.18 -16.87 2.40
N ALA A 596 -12.83 -16.17 3.48
CA ALA A 596 -11.69 -16.56 4.30
C ALA A 596 -11.87 -17.98 4.84
N MET A 597 -10.79 -18.78 4.80
CA MET A 597 -10.85 -20.15 5.29
C MET A 597 -11.21 -20.22 6.78
N PRO A 598 -11.92 -21.27 7.22
CA PRO A 598 -12.32 -21.41 8.61
C PRO A 598 -11.10 -21.66 9.52
N TYR A 599 -11.27 -21.33 10.80
CA TYR A 599 -10.35 -21.74 11.85
C TYR A 599 -10.41 -23.26 12.10
N ASP A 600 -9.26 -23.86 12.37
CA ASP A 600 -9.14 -25.25 12.84
C ASP A 600 -7.89 -25.43 13.73
N LYS A 601 -7.73 -26.65 14.24
CA LYS A 601 -6.61 -27.06 15.10
C LYS A 601 -6.04 -28.40 14.65
N ILE A 602 -4.77 -28.60 14.93
CA ILE A 602 -4.07 -29.88 14.78
C ILE A 602 -3.39 -30.27 16.09
N ASP A 603 -2.83 -31.48 16.15
CA ASP A 603 -2.05 -31.89 17.32
C ASP A 603 -0.86 -30.93 17.55
N PRO A 604 -0.54 -30.58 18.80
CA PRO A 604 0.63 -29.77 19.13
C PRO A 604 1.93 -30.45 18.70
N ALA A 605 2.96 -29.64 18.46
CA ALA A 605 4.33 -30.09 18.37
C ALA A 605 4.93 -30.27 19.78
N VAL A 606 6.03 -31.01 19.89
CA VAL A 606 6.76 -31.18 21.15
C VAL A 606 7.77 -30.04 21.29
N PHE A 607 7.67 -29.26 22.36
CA PHE A 607 8.57 -28.15 22.66
C PHE A 607 8.67 -27.91 24.18
N ASN A 608 9.69 -27.16 24.60
CA ASN A 608 9.90 -26.77 26.00
C ASN A 608 9.79 -25.25 26.14
N PHE A 609 9.28 -24.79 27.28
CA PHE A 609 9.23 -23.35 27.57
C PHE A 609 10.63 -22.77 27.80
N TRP A 610 10.77 -21.49 27.46
CA TRP A 610 11.91 -20.67 27.84
C TRP A 610 11.86 -20.34 29.33
N ASP A 611 12.84 -20.80 30.10
CA ASP A 611 12.88 -20.72 31.56
C ASP A 611 13.80 -19.61 32.11
N LYS A 612 14.52 -18.90 31.23
CA LYS A 612 15.46 -17.84 31.66
C LYS A 612 14.81 -16.53 32.09
N GLN A 613 13.51 -16.33 31.85
CA GLN A 613 12.84 -15.06 32.11
C GLN A 613 12.00 -15.09 33.39
N THR A 614 12.56 -14.59 34.50
CA THR A 614 11.95 -14.67 35.84
C THR A 614 10.87 -13.62 36.11
N ASN A 615 10.90 -12.49 35.39
CA ASN A 615 9.96 -11.38 35.60
C ASN A 615 8.82 -11.31 34.56
N PHE A 616 8.59 -12.38 33.78
CA PHE A 616 7.66 -12.39 32.66
C PHE A 616 6.23 -11.93 33.03
N ASP A 617 5.60 -12.64 33.98
CA ASP A 617 4.20 -12.36 34.37
C ASP A 617 4.07 -11.00 35.06
N LYS A 618 5.07 -10.64 35.88
CA LYS A 618 5.13 -9.33 36.55
C LYS A 618 5.22 -8.17 35.56
N ALA A 619 6.00 -8.31 34.49
CA ALA A 619 6.14 -7.28 33.46
C ALA A 619 4.81 -7.06 32.72
N ILE A 620 4.08 -8.14 32.41
CA ILE A 620 2.74 -8.06 31.81
C ILE A 620 1.77 -7.33 32.74
N ASP A 621 1.73 -7.69 34.02
CA ASP A 621 0.83 -7.08 35.00
C ASP A 621 1.14 -5.60 35.23
N ASN A 622 2.42 -5.25 35.32
CA ASN A 622 2.88 -3.86 35.44
C ASN A 622 2.45 -3.04 34.22
N SER A 623 2.65 -3.59 33.02
CA SER A 623 2.27 -2.93 31.78
C SER A 623 0.76 -2.70 31.68
N LYS A 624 -0.05 -3.73 31.97
CA LYS A 624 -1.52 -3.60 31.98
C LYS A 624 -2.00 -2.49 32.93
N LYS A 625 -1.38 -2.35 34.10
CA LYS A 625 -1.67 -1.25 35.04
C LYS A 625 -1.28 0.11 34.45
N ARG A 626 -0.05 0.25 33.92
CA ARG A 626 0.39 1.49 33.27
C ARG A 626 -0.54 1.91 32.14
N VAL A 627 -0.93 0.97 31.27
CA VAL A 627 -1.84 1.22 30.15
C VAL A 627 -3.22 1.67 30.64
N ALA A 628 -3.78 0.99 31.65
CA ALA A 628 -5.10 1.33 32.21
C ALA A 628 -5.13 2.67 32.97
N GLU A 629 -4.02 3.09 33.56
CA GLU A 629 -3.92 4.34 34.33
C GLU A 629 -3.58 5.55 33.43
N ASN A 630 -2.90 5.33 32.30
CA ASN A 630 -2.41 6.39 31.43
C ASN A 630 -3.54 7.08 30.64
N ALA A 631 -3.67 8.40 30.84
CA ALA A 631 -4.69 9.22 30.20
C ALA A 631 -4.58 9.29 28.66
N LYS A 632 -3.38 9.14 28.09
CA LYS A 632 -3.16 9.16 26.63
C LYS A 632 -3.71 7.89 25.98
N PHE A 633 -3.52 6.72 26.57
CA PHE A 633 -4.13 5.48 26.05
C PHE A 633 -5.66 5.53 26.10
N LYS A 634 -6.25 6.09 27.16
CA LYS A 634 -7.70 6.35 27.22
C LYS A 634 -8.16 7.27 26.09
N LEU A 635 -7.42 8.35 25.85
CA LEU A 635 -7.73 9.30 24.78
C LEU A 635 -7.62 8.66 23.38
N ILE A 636 -6.66 7.75 23.17
CA ILE A 636 -6.51 6.96 21.94
C ILE A 636 -7.71 6.04 21.73
N ASP A 637 -8.16 5.30 22.75
CA ASP A 637 -9.35 4.44 22.67
C ASP A 637 -10.61 5.25 22.34
N GLU A 638 -10.80 6.39 23.01
CA GLU A 638 -11.91 7.30 22.73
C GLU A 638 -11.89 7.84 21.29
N ASN A 639 -10.68 8.13 20.75
CA ASN A 639 -10.52 8.56 19.36
C ASN A 639 -10.88 7.43 18.39
N ALA A 640 -10.44 6.21 18.68
CA ALA A 640 -10.72 5.04 17.84
C ALA A 640 -12.24 4.76 17.75
N LYS A 641 -12.97 4.85 18.88
CA LYS A 641 -14.44 4.74 18.90
C LYS A 641 -15.12 5.82 18.07
N TRP A 642 -14.66 7.07 18.21
CA TRP A 642 -15.21 8.18 17.44
C TRP A 642 -14.96 8.03 15.93
N ILE A 643 -13.78 7.54 15.53
CA ILE A 643 -13.47 7.23 14.13
C ILE A 643 -14.41 6.15 13.59
N ASP A 644 -14.65 5.07 14.34
CA ASP A 644 -15.59 4.01 13.96
C ASP A 644 -17.03 4.51 13.83
N GLU A 645 -17.52 5.34 14.75
CA GLU A 645 -18.83 6.00 14.64
C GLU A 645 -18.94 6.80 13.34
N ARG A 646 -17.90 7.60 13.03
CA ARG A 646 -17.88 8.41 11.79
C ARG A 646 -17.80 7.58 10.53
N ASN A 647 -17.09 6.46 10.54
CA ASN A 647 -17.00 5.57 9.38
C ASN A 647 -18.35 4.92 9.02
N LYS A 648 -19.35 4.97 9.91
CA LYS A 648 -20.72 4.50 9.65
C LYS A 648 -21.62 5.59 9.06
N GLU A 649 -21.17 6.84 9.04
CA GLU A 649 -21.90 7.97 8.44
C GLU A 649 -21.67 7.99 6.92
N ASN A 650 -22.74 7.72 6.16
CA ASN A 650 -22.69 7.67 4.70
C ASN A 650 -23.56 8.74 4.02
N VAL A 651 -24.31 9.54 4.77
CA VAL A 651 -25.21 10.55 4.21
C VAL A 651 -24.65 11.93 4.51
N TYR A 652 -24.40 12.69 3.45
CA TYR A 652 -23.83 14.04 3.54
C TYR A 652 -24.77 15.06 2.91
N SER A 653 -24.97 16.19 3.60
CA SER A 653 -25.70 17.33 3.05
C SER A 653 -24.88 18.01 1.95
N LEU A 654 -25.52 18.34 0.82
CA LEU A 654 -24.93 19.16 -0.25
C LEU A 654 -25.31 20.65 -0.13
N ASN A 655 -26.01 21.02 0.94
CA ASN A 655 -26.19 22.42 1.33
C ASN A 655 -24.93 22.93 2.04
N ILE A 656 -24.39 24.06 1.59
CA ILE A 656 -23.11 24.58 2.08
C ILE A 656 -23.11 24.96 3.56
N ASP A 657 -24.21 25.53 4.07
CA ASP A 657 -24.27 25.99 5.46
C ASP A 657 -24.34 24.80 6.42
N LYS A 658 -25.16 23.80 6.10
CA LYS A 658 -25.21 22.52 6.84
C LYS A 658 -23.88 21.79 6.79
N PHE A 659 -23.28 21.66 5.61
CA PHE A 659 -21.98 20.99 5.46
C PHE A 659 -20.88 21.71 6.25
N LYS A 660 -20.81 23.05 6.21
CA LYS A 660 -19.89 23.83 7.03
C LYS A 660 -20.12 23.61 8.53
N ALA A 661 -21.37 23.57 8.98
CA ALA A 661 -21.71 23.32 10.37
C ALA A 661 -21.25 21.92 10.82
N GLU A 662 -21.47 20.90 9.99
CA GLU A 662 -21.02 19.52 10.22
C GLU A 662 -19.48 19.44 10.28
N GLN A 663 -18.77 20.04 9.32
CA GLN A 663 -17.30 20.08 9.32
C GLN A 663 -16.75 20.81 10.55
N ASN A 664 -17.33 21.94 10.93
CA ASN A 664 -16.93 22.68 12.13
C ASN A 664 -17.15 21.83 13.39
N ALA A 665 -18.28 21.13 13.51
CA ALA A 665 -18.54 20.24 14.64
C ALA A 665 -17.51 19.08 14.71
N ILE A 666 -17.16 18.51 13.56
CA ILE A 666 -16.11 17.48 13.44
C ILE A 666 -14.75 18.05 13.86
N GLU A 667 -14.38 19.22 13.37
CA GLU A 667 -13.12 19.88 13.72
C GLU A 667 -13.02 20.23 15.22
N GLU A 668 -14.09 20.76 15.82
CA GLU A 668 -14.13 21.04 17.26
C GLU A 668 -13.96 19.75 18.07
N LYS A 669 -14.63 18.66 17.69
CA LYS A 669 -14.45 17.36 18.34
C LYS A 669 -13.04 16.82 18.11
N ALA A 670 -12.46 17.00 16.92
CA ALA A 670 -11.09 16.60 16.59
C ALA A 670 -10.03 17.31 17.45
N LYS A 671 -10.28 18.57 17.87
CA LYS A 671 -9.36 19.31 18.74
C LYS A 671 -9.08 18.58 20.06
N LYS A 672 -10.06 17.84 20.61
CA LYS A 672 -9.88 17.01 21.81
C LYS A 672 -8.71 16.02 21.65
N TYR A 673 -8.56 15.47 20.45
CA TYR A 673 -7.59 14.41 20.14
C TYR A 673 -6.25 14.91 19.59
N LYS A 674 -6.10 16.22 19.32
CA LYS A 674 -4.83 16.81 18.84
C LYS A 674 -3.65 16.46 19.75
N SER A 675 -3.88 16.44 21.06
CA SER A 675 -2.84 16.12 22.05
C SER A 675 -2.26 14.69 21.95
N ILE A 676 -2.89 13.78 21.19
CA ILE A 676 -2.32 12.47 20.86
C ILE A 676 -1.13 12.64 19.92
N ALA A 677 -1.25 13.47 18.88
CA ALA A 677 -0.20 13.72 17.89
C ALA A 677 0.96 14.55 18.45
N ASP A 678 0.69 15.35 19.48
CA ASP A 678 1.70 16.16 20.18
C ASP A 678 2.44 15.36 21.27
N TYR A 679 2.16 14.06 21.39
CA TYR A 679 2.89 13.20 22.32
C TYR A 679 4.37 13.15 21.95
N GLN A 680 5.22 13.33 22.94
CA GLN A 680 6.66 13.14 22.80
C GLN A 680 7.23 12.61 24.11
N ASN A 681 7.93 11.48 24.02
CA ASN A 681 8.63 10.88 25.14
C ASN A 681 9.98 11.57 25.37
N SER A 682 10.60 11.32 26.52
CA SER A 682 11.91 11.87 26.88
C SER A 682 13.10 11.08 26.34
N LEU A 683 12.82 10.02 25.56
CA LEU A 683 13.83 9.08 25.08
C LEU A 683 14.53 9.62 23.84
N LYS A 684 15.82 9.29 23.72
CA LYS A 684 16.64 9.67 22.57
C LYS A 684 17.04 8.43 21.79
N PHE A 685 16.67 8.42 20.52
CA PHE A 685 16.96 7.35 19.57
C PHE A 685 18.16 7.74 18.71
N SER A 686 19.04 6.77 18.44
CA SER A 686 20.25 6.99 17.64
C SER A 686 20.55 5.81 16.72
N SER A 687 21.02 6.12 15.51
CA SER A 687 21.53 5.13 14.56
C SER A 687 22.83 4.50 15.07
N LEU A 688 23.06 3.25 14.68
CA LEU A 688 24.28 2.52 15.01
C LEU A 688 25.51 3.05 14.22
N PRO A 689 26.74 2.76 14.66
CA PRO A 689 27.95 3.30 14.04
C PRO A 689 28.09 3.08 12.53
N TYR A 690 27.70 1.91 12.02
CA TYR A 690 27.80 1.61 10.59
C TYR A 690 26.93 2.55 9.73
N GLU A 691 25.74 2.87 10.23
CA GLU A 691 24.78 3.72 9.52
C GLU A 691 25.16 5.20 9.65
N ASN A 692 25.74 5.60 10.79
CA ASN A 692 26.32 6.94 10.95
C ASN A 692 27.41 7.22 9.90
N GLU A 693 28.23 6.23 9.54
CA GLU A 693 29.20 6.38 8.44
C GLU A 693 28.52 6.48 7.07
N ALA A 694 27.48 5.68 6.81
CA ALA A 694 26.71 5.75 5.56
C ALA A 694 26.03 7.13 5.38
N MET A 695 25.43 7.66 6.43
CA MET A 695 24.72 8.95 6.43
C MET A 695 25.64 10.15 6.18
N LYS A 696 26.95 10.05 6.41
CA LYS A 696 27.90 11.13 6.05
C LYS A 696 27.97 11.36 4.54
N ASN A 697 27.75 10.29 3.76
CA ASN A 697 27.85 10.31 2.31
C ASN A 697 26.47 10.35 1.62
N ASP A 698 25.38 10.19 2.37
CA ASP A 698 24.01 10.17 1.88
C ASP A 698 23.08 11.05 2.74
N ALA A 699 22.84 12.27 2.26
CA ALA A 699 21.95 13.22 2.92
C ALA A 699 20.48 12.77 2.93
N VAL A 700 20.05 11.99 1.93
CA VAL A 700 18.67 11.49 1.84
C VAL A 700 18.45 10.41 2.89
N LEU A 701 19.41 9.49 3.05
CA LEU A 701 19.39 8.49 4.12
C LEU A 701 19.38 9.15 5.49
N LYS A 702 20.21 10.18 5.71
CA LYS A 702 20.24 10.94 6.96
C LYS A 702 18.87 11.53 7.30
N GLU A 703 18.24 12.21 6.35
CA GLU A 703 16.91 12.80 6.56
C GLU A 703 15.84 11.73 6.89
N LYS A 704 15.89 10.58 6.21
CA LYS A 704 14.98 9.44 6.49
C LYS A 704 15.19 8.89 7.90
N ARG A 705 16.43 8.79 8.39
CA ARG A 705 16.73 8.34 9.76
C ARG A 705 16.37 9.35 10.84
N ASP A 706 16.64 10.63 10.60
CA ASP A 706 16.23 11.70 11.51
C ASP A 706 14.69 11.71 11.68
N ARG A 707 13.94 11.56 10.59
CA ARG A 707 12.47 11.44 10.64
C ARG A 707 12.01 10.18 11.37
N TRP A 708 12.67 9.04 11.15
CA TRP A 708 12.33 7.81 11.85
C TRP A 708 12.58 7.93 13.37
N HIS A 709 13.72 8.47 13.79
CA HIS A 709 13.99 8.72 15.21
C HIS A 709 13.00 9.72 15.84
N GLU A 710 12.63 10.77 15.11
CA GLU A 710 11.57 11.69 15.54
C GLU A 710 10.24 10.94 15.72
N SER A 711 9.89 10.02 14.80
CA SER A 711 8.68 9.19 14.94
C SER A 711 8.71 8.28 16.17
N LEU A 712 9.84 7.62 16.46
CA LEU A 712 10.01 6.79 17.66
C LEU A 712 9.87 7.61 18.95
N SER A 713 10.35 8.86 18.95
CA SER A 713 10.17 9.77 20.09
C SER A 713 8.72 10.23 20.30
N LYS A 714 7.87 10.13 19.27
CA LYS A 714 6.44 10.45 19.35
C LYS A 714 5.56 9.21 19.52
N ASP A 715 6.17 8.03 19.64
CA ASP A 715 5.47 6.76 19.72
C ASP A 715 5.34 6.30 21.18
N ILE A 716 4.13 6.44 21.73
CA ILE A 716 3.78 5.98 23.09
C ILE A 716 3.86 4.45 23.22
N TYR A 717 3.65 3.71 22.13
CA TYR A 717 3.71 2.25 22.14
C TYR A 717 5.15 1.76 22.25
N VAL A 718 6.09 2.44 21.58
CA VAL A 718 7.53 2.16 21.72
C VAL A 718 7.99 2.43 23.14
N GLU A 719 7.56 3.54 23.75
CA GLU A 719 7.89 3.80 25.15
C GLU A 719 7.37 2.71 26.10
N GLU A 720 6.14 2.24 25.91
CA GLU A 720 5.61 1.15 26.73
C GLU A 720 6.35 -0.17 26.49
N ALA A 721 6.74 -0.48 25.26
CA ALA A 721 7.59 -1.63 24.96
C ALA A 721 8.96 -1.55 25.66
N ILE A 722 9.55 -0.35 25.75
CA ILE A 722 10.79 -0.12 26.52
C ILE A 722 10.54 -0.26 28.02
N ASN A 723 9.38 0.19 28.54
CA ASN A 723 8.99 -0.03 29.94
C ASN A 723 8.88 -1.53 30.26
N ILE A 724 8.33 -2.33 29.34
CA ILE A 724 8.27 -3.79 29.47
C ILE A 724 9.68 -4.38 29.50
N LEU A 725 10.59 -3.97 28.60
CA LEU A 725 11.98 -4.44 28.63
C LEU A 725 12.70 -4.09 29.94
N ASP A 726 12.39 -2.95 30.55
CA ASP A 726 12.90 -2.52 31.85
C ASP A 726 12.35 -3.40 32.99
N ASP A 727 11.06 -3.73 32.96
CA ASP A 727 10.44 -4.68 33.91
C ASP A 727 10.98 -6.11 33.79
N LEU A 728 11.36 -6.50 32.56
CA LEU A 728 11.93 -7.82 32.24
C LEU A 728 13.39 -7.97 32.64
N GLN A 729 14.06 -6.91 33.10
CA GLN A 729 15.42 -7.01 33.61
C GLN A 729 15.44 -7.87 34.89
N PRO A 730 16.48 -8.69 35.11
CA PRO A 730 16.62 -9.46 36.35
C PRO A 730 16.66 -8.52 37.57
N THR A 731 15.88 -8.83 38.60
CA THR A 731 15.95 -8.11 39.87
C THR A 731 17.21 -8.52 40.63
N GLY A 732 18.35 -7.92 40.27
CA GLY A 732 19.64 -8.13 40.91
C GLY A 732 20.80 -7.73 40.01
N ASP A 733 21.68 -6.85 40.50
CA ASP A 733 23.00 -6.46 39.98
C ASP A 733 23.13 -5.42 38.84
N ALA A 734 22.13 -5.13 38.01
CA ALA A 734 22.25 -4.04 37.01
C ALA A 734 22.33 -2.62 37.62
N LYS A 735 21.81 -2.42 38.84
CA LYS A 735 21.96 -1.14 39.57
C LYS A 735 23.31 -0.96 40.26
N LYS A 736 24.17 -1.98 40.33
CA LYS A 736 25.47 -1.92 41.04
C LYS A 736 26.66 -1.53 40.16
N ASN A 737 26.53 -1.56 38.82
CA ASN A 737 27.62 -1.16 37.93
C ASN A 737 27.67 0.36 37.63
N VAL A 738 26.85 1.17 38.32
CA VAL A 738 27.06 2.62 38.40
C VAL A 738 28.18 2.89 39.41
N VAL A 739 29.41 2.55 39.04
CA VAL A 739 30.59 3.05 39.77
C VAL A 739 30.77 4.52 39.38
N THR A 740 30.24 5.40 40.22
CA THR A 740 30.60 6.81 40.30
C THR A 740 32.13 6.94 40.35
N LYS A 741 32.74 7.31 39.22
CA LYS A 741 34.11 7.85 39.16
C LYS A 741 34.07 9.26 39.78
N VAL A 742 34.07 9.34 41.10
CA VAL A 742 34.37 10.59 41.81
C VAL A 742 35.86 10.85 41.65
N LYS A 743 36.22 11.88 40.87
CA LYS A 743 37.56 12.46 40.86
C LYS A 743 37.89 12.95 42.27
N LYS A 744 38.87 12.32 42.91
CA LYS A 744 39.57 12.91 44.07
C LYS A 744 40.45 14.04 43.54
N GLU A 745 40.03 15.28 43.76
CA GLU A 745 40.94 16.43 43.73
C GLU A 745 41.86 16.35 44.96
N SER A 746 43.15 16.37 44.71
CA SER A 746 44.19 16.45 45.72
C SER A 746 44.21 17.85 46.34
N LEU A 747 43.93 17.93 47.64
CA LEU A 747 44.25 19.07 48.48
C LEU A 747 45.77 19.23 48.56
N ILE A 748 46.30 20.30 47.97
CA ILE A 748 47.65 20.81 48.29
C ILE A 748 47.48 21.76 49.47
N LYS A 749 48.20 21.46 50.56
CA LYS A 749 48.46 22.37 51.68
C LYS A 749 49.93 22.81 51.60
N SER A 750 50.11 24.12 51.81
CA SER A 750 51.36 24.90 52.02
C SER A 750 52.03 25.41 50.76
#